data_AF-A0A4Y6KN37-F1
#
_entry.id   AF-A0A4Y6KN37-F1
#
_cell.length_a   1.000
_cell.length_b   1.000
_cell.length_c   1.000
_cell.angle_alpha   90.00
_cell.angle_beta   90.00
_cell.angle_gamma   90.00
#
_symmetry.space_group_name_H-M   'P 1'
#
loop_
_entity.id
_entity.type
_entity.pdbx_description
1 polymer ?
#
loop_
_entity_poly.entity_id
_entity_poly.type
_entity_poly.pdbx_seq_one_letter_code
_entity_poly.pdbx_strand_id
1 'polypeptide(L)'
;MSRRLTATPRHRARPTPLALAISALLCPPLAVAAPSGGIVTSGTATIGQAGTTTTIAQGSQKAAINWQGFSIGAGETVNFQQSGAGAITLNRVVGNEQSVIAGALNANGKVFLINSAGVLFGKGSQVNVGGLVASTLDIRDEDFEAGNYVFRGAGSGSVINRGTITAADGGYVALLGRQAINEGVVVATRGTAALAAGSKVTLDFAGDALLGVTLDQGALDALVDNRQAIYADGGRVFLTAKAADDLLGSQVNNSGIVQARTLGELKGEIVAYAYGGTAHIDGTLDASAPTGGDGGFVETSGDHVKIADSAQITTRASAGRHGTWLIDPVDFTIAASGGDMTGALLSSLLGGGNITIASAAGSSGSSGDINVNDAVTWSSDSVLTLTAAHDININNAITASGADAGLVLNYGGDYNIRTKASYSGTVLDADGIPVARQDTSGGVYGSVTFSNAANTDGLTINGQTYTLIHSMAQLDAIDGYNAVTNTGTAVINSGLYALATDLDAAGTTYLNSLVGLALGSSFRGVFTGLGHVIDNLKIATNGPANTALFGYTGNTNIPVTLRDIGLTRVDISAASGTAAALVSSGTYTSLHNAYSTGSVSSASSAGGLAGTVTYGTQSKLFSTATVTGLSAGGLIRTSNGNTVQYTHASGEVIARSGASGGLIGQTTASDVLDSYATGNVTTTSSTDYGGVGGLIGQFNGSKGSTQYLVNAFATGDVVGSINVGGLVGRAAGNLVPTLYFTNTYATGDVTATWQGDAGQYMGVGGLIGSVGAANSNVNAYITKSFATGDVRVLSTSSPAVNAIGGLVGMMRIDSQGAITDSYATGNIYAPHSHSVGGLLGGAQISLGGEQNLVISGSYATGNVQGFGDVGGLVGSGTGTIIDSYATGTASGSAGEWVGGLVGGGMRNIINSYYNAETNSSHYGGPARGGDDVQGLTGEQFKDIRYYLDGTIDQVLAARAAEAAARAAAEAAARAAAEAAARAAAEAAARAAAEAAAQAAAEAAAQAAAQAAAQAAAQAAAQAAAQAAAEAQALAALQARADTGTRSAAGTVADTQRTSPPAPNAGAPRASSPSAALDGNIAFADAREFSADIQSIEVGGVVYQLDGNGGEDDRLPAQRPGQSAQ
;
A
#
# COMPACT_ATOMS: atom_id res chain seq x y z
N MET A 1 55.88 38.30 -25.38
CA MET A 1 55.41 39.42 -26.22
C MET A 1 54.82 40.47 -25.27
N SER A 2 55.53 41.57 -25.01
CA SER A 2 55.28 42.91 -25.63
C SER A 2 54.11 43.66 -24.94
N ARG A 3 54.26 44.82 -24.26
CA ARG A 3 55.38 45.79 -24.12
C ARG A 3 55.23 46.66 -22.84
N ARG A 4 56.37 46.96 -22.17
CA ARG A 4 56.83 48.28 -21.59
C ARG A 4 55.97 49.05 -20.55
N LEU A 5 56.51 49.90 -19.65
CA LEU A 5 57.85 50.09 -19.03
C LEU A 5 57.72 51.00 -17.78
N THR A 6 58.38 50.58 -16.69
CA THR A 6 58.99 51.30 -15.54
C THR A 6 58.99 52.84 -15.36
N ALA A 7 58.98 53.23 -14.07
CA ALA A 7 59.85 54.20 -13.37
C ALA A 7 59.36 55.64 -13.01
N THR A 8 59.88 56.09 -11.86
CA THR A 8 59.70 57.37 -11.12
C THR A 8 60.94 58.30 -11.32
N PRO A 9 61.22 59.36 -10.52
CA PRO A 9 60.46 60.59 -10.19
C PRO A 9 61.28 61.91 -10.38
N ARG A 10 60.69 63.11 -10.10
CA ARG A 10 61.25 64.29 -9.32
C ARG A 10 61.05 65.74 -9.86
N HIS A 11 60.70 66.61 -8.88
CA HIS A 11 61.14 68.01 -8.61
C HIS A 11 60.59 69.30 -9.31
N ARG A 12 59.90 70.11 -8.45
CA ARG A 12 60.09 71.55 -8.08
C ARG A 12 59.77 72.74 -9.03
N ALA A 13 58.68 73.46 -8.67
CA ALA A 13 58.66 74.80 -8.02
C ALA A 13 58.29 76.12 -8.77
N ARG A 14 57.13 76.71 -8.35
CA ARG A 14 56.80 78.16 -8.11
C ARG A 14 56.72 79.16 -9.31
N PRO A 15 56.05 80.35 -9.21
CA PRO A 15 55.66 81.15 -8.03
C PRO A 15 54.20 81.75 -7.95
N THR A 16 54.00 82.64 -6.95
CA THR A 16 52.82 83.40 -6.41
C THR A 16 52.45 84.71 -7.19
N PRO A 17 51.41 85.59 -6.88
CA PRO A 17 50.79 85.93 -5.56
C PRO A 17 49.30 86.45 -5.44
N LEU A 18 48.83 86.68 -4.18
CA LEU A 18 47.81 87.64 -3.63
C LEU A 18 46.34 87.70 -4.21
N ALA A 19 45.25 88.01 -3.47
CA ALA A 19 45.04 88.51 -2.09
C ALA A 19 43.61 88.24 -1.49
N LEU A 20 43.47 88.48 -0.17
CA LEU A 20 42.28 88.87 0.64
C LEU A 20 41.19 87.85 1.13
N ALA A 21 41.38 87.44 2.40
CA ALA A 21 40.44 87.34 3.55
C ALA A 21 38.97 86.85 3.41
N ILE A 22 38.66 85.74 4.12
CA ILE A 22 37.79 85.68 5.33
C ILE A 22 38.10 84.37 6.06
N SER A 23 38.36 84.42 7.38
CA SER A 23 38.56 83.22 8.20
C SER A 23 37.23 82.69 8.72
N ALA A 24 36.71 81.62 8.11
CA ALA A 24 35.70 80.78 8.74
C ALA A 24 36.38 79.71 9.60
N LEU A 25 36.01 79.58 10.88
CA LEU A 25 36.37 78.42 11.68
C LEU A 25 35.68 77.18 11.08
N LEU A 26 36.41 76.31 10.41
CA LEU A 26 35.96 74.93 10.18
C LEU A 26 36.07 74.19 11.51
N CYS A 27 34.97 74.17 12.27
CA CYS A 27 34.78 73.17 13.30
C CYS A 27 34.56 71.82 12.59
N PRO A 28 35.34 70.76 12.87
CA PRO A 28 35.00 69.44 12.39
C PRO A 28 33.67 69.02 13.03
N PRO A 29 32.79 68.27 12.33
CA PRO A 29 31.64 67.66 12.98
C PRO A 29 32.16 66.71 14.06
N LEU A 30 31.83 67.01 15.32
CA LEU A 30 32.04 66.08 16.42
C LEU A 30 31.18 64.84 16.13
N ALA A 31 31.81 63.68 15.99
CA ALA A 31 31.11 62.41 15.97
C ALA A 31 30.49 62.20 17.36
N VAL A 32 29.15 62.20 17.41
CA VAL A 32 28.36 61.96 18.62
C VAL A 32 27.26 60.97 18.24
N ALA A 33 27.51 59.68 18.41
CA ALA A 33 26.54 58.60 18.18
C ALA A 33 26.38 57.64 19.38
N ALA A 34 26.83 58.09 20.56
CA ALA A 34 26.65 57.39 21.84
C ALA A 34 25.19 57.43 22.34
N PRO A 35 24.80 56.63 23.35
CA PRO A 35 23.44 56.61 23.89
C PRO A 35 22.94 58.00 24.32
N SER A 36 21.69 58.32 23.99
CA SER A 36 21.14 59.67 24.06
C SER A 36 19.80 59.75 24.81
N GLY A 37 19.57 60.89 25.48
CA GLY A 37 18.34 61.15 26.23
C GLY A 37 18.11 60.24 27.44
N GLY A 38 19.18 59.76 28.07
CA GLY A 38 19.11 58.89 29.25
C GLY A 38 18.55 59.58 30.50
N ILE A 39 17.49 59.03 31.07
CA ILE A 39 16.83 59.49 32.30
C ILE A 39 16.77 58.31 33.28
N VAL A 40 17.38 58.47 34.45
CA VAL A 40 17.32 57.46 35.52
C VAL A 40 15.93 57.47 36.14
N THR A 41 15.22 56.35 36.09
CA THR A 41 13.86 56.17 36.62
C THR A 41 13.83 55.43 37.95
N SER A 42 14.82 54.55 38.21
CA SER A 42 14.99 53.85 39.49
C SER A 42 16.47 53.73 39.87
N GLY A 43 16.76 53.61 41.16
CA GLY A 43 18.11 53.51 41.70
C GLY A 43 18.93 54.81 41.61
N THR A 44 20.26 54.68 41.66
CA THR A 44 21.20 55.79 41.51
C THR A 44 22.24 55.48 40.45
N ALA A 45 22.24 56.28 39.38
CA ALA A 45 23.26 56.25 38.35
C ALA A 45 23.58 57.67 37.86
N THR A 46 24.81 57.89 37.39
CA THR A 46 25.21 59.12 36.70
C THR A 46 25.77 58.78 35.32
N ILE A 47 25.40 59.58 34.32
CA ILE A 47 25.79 59.38 32.92
C ILE A 47 26.78 60.51 32.57
N GLY A 48 28.01 60.15 32.24
CA GLY A 48 29.05 61.10 31.82
C GLY A 48 29.66 60.69 30.49
N GLN A 49 29.87 61.64 29.58
CA GLN A 49 30.49 61.40 28.28
C GLN A 49 31.81 62.17 28.15
N ALA A 50 32.85 61.48 27.68
CA ALA A 50 34.19 62.04 27.44
C ALA A 50 34.72 61.53 26.09
N GLY A 51 34.63 62.37 25.06
CA GLY A 51 34.95 61.97 23.69
C GLY A 51 34.03 60.86 23.19
N THR A 52 34.61 59.78 22.66
CA THR A 52 33.89 58.59 22.17
C THR A 52 33.52 57.59 23.27
N THR A 53 33.77 57.93 24.55
CA THR A 53 33.46 57.06 25.70
C THR A 53 32.34 57.64 26.55
N THR A 54 31.28 56.86 26.78
CA THR A 54 30.25 57.14 27.78
C THR A 54 30.44 56.23 28.98
N THR A 55 30.44 56.79 30.19
CA THR A 55 30.53 56.06 31.46
C THR A 55 29.23 56.23 32.24
N ILE A 56 28.66 55.12 32.66
CA ILE A 56 27.44 55.04 33.48
C ILE A 56 27.87 54.54 34.86
N ALA A 57 28.04 55.46 35.82
CA ALA A 57 28.46 55.14 37.17
C ALA A 57 27.23 54.93 38.07
N GLN A 58 26.94 53.67 38.42
CA GLN A 58 25.81 53.23 39.23
C GLN A 58 26.23 52.96 40.68
N GLY A 59 25.55 53.62 41.63
CA GLY A 59 25.79 53.49 43.06
C GLY A 59 24.88 52.48 43.77
N SER A 60 23.72 52.16 43.21
CA SER A 60 22.73 51.22 43.76
C SER A 60 22.89 49.80 43.20
N GLN A 61 22.32 48.80 43.88
CA GLN A 61 22.38 47.40 43.42
C GLN A 61 21.55 47.17 42.14
N LYS A 62 20.43 47.85 42.00
CA LYS A 62 19.63 47.95 40.77
C LYS A 62 19.48 49.42 40.38
N ALA A 63 19.50 49.72 39.09
CA ALA A 63 19.10 51.02 38.56
C ALA A 63 18.40 50.82 37.21
N ALA A 64 17.39 51.65 36.93
CA ALA A 64 16.70 51.67 35.65
C ALA A 64 16.89 53.03 34.96
N ILE A 65 17.16 53.00 33.66
CA ILE A 65 17.43 54.17 32.83
C ILE A 65 16.62 54.05 31.53
N ASN A 66 15.72 55.00 31.32
CA ASN A 66 14.99 55.13 30.05
C ASN A 66 15.82 56.00 29.08
N TRP A 67 15.95 55.58 27.82
CA TRP A 67 16.76 56.23 26.79
C TRP A 67 15.92 56.60 25.57
N GLN A 68 16.18 57.74 24.93
CA GLN A 68 15.56 58.08 23.64
C GLN A 68 16.17 57.25 22.50
N GLY A 69 17.48 56.99 22.56
CA GLY A 69 18.14 56.02 21.70
C GLY A 69 19.37 55.42 22.40
N PHE A 70 19.59 54.12 22.25
CA PHE A 70 20.75 53.42 22.80
C PHE A 70 21.47 52.69 21.67
N SER A 71 22.49 53.34 21.11
CA SER A 71 23.38 52.80 20.08
C SER A 71 24.83 53.12 20.45
N ILE A 72 25.77 52.36 19.90
CA ILE A 72 27.21 52.53 20.14
C ILE A 72 27.91 52.42 18.79
N GLY A 73 28.40 53.52 18.24
CA GLY A 73 29.09 53.56 16.95
C GLY A 73 30.40 52.78 16.94
N ALA A 74 30.90 52.44 15.75
CA ALA A 74 32.20 51.79 15.60
C ALA A 74 33.32 52.71 16.12
N GLY A 75 34.09 52.24 17.10
CA GLY A 75 35.11 53.03 17.81
C GLY A 75 34.61 53.84 19.00
N GLU A 76 33.31 53.79 19.30
CA GLU A 76 32.74 54.31 20.56
C GLU A 76 32.73 53.21 21.65
N THR A 77 32.61 53.62 22.91
CA THR A 77 32.62 52.72 24.07
C THR A 77 31.61 53.17 25.12
N VAL A 78 30.83 52.23 25.66
CA VAL A 78 29.99 52.43 26.85
C VAL A 78 30.52 51.57 27.99
N ASN A 79 30.83 52.20 29.13
CA ASN A 79 31.34 51.53 30.32
C ASN A 79 30.33 51.69 31.48
N PHE A 80 29.76 50.59 31.95
CA PHE A 80 28.99 50.56 33.19
C PHE A 80 29.95 50.31 34.37
N GLN A 81 29.98 51.24 35.32
CA GLN A 81 30.73 51.15 36.57
C GLN A 81 29.72 50.99 37.72
N GLN A 82 29.43 49.74 38.08
CA GLN A 82 28.38 49.36 39.02
C GLN A 82 28.96 48.99 40.39
N SER A 83 28.11 48.95 41.43
CA SER A 83 28.52 48.68 42.82
C SER A 83 29.21 47.32 43.04
N GLY A 84 29.00 46.33 42.16
CA GLY A 84 29.63 45.01 42.21
C GLY A 84 29.11 44.08 41.11
N ALA A 85 29.63 42.84 41.07
CA ALA A 85 29.30 41.88 40.00
C ALA A 85 27.81 41.45 39.96
N GLY A 86 27.14 41.41 41.11
CA GLY A 86 25.71 41.12 41.21
C GLY A 86 24.79 42.33 40.94
N ALA A 87 25.35 43.52 40.66
CA ALA A 87 24.55 44.71 40.39
C ALA A 87 24.00 44.71 38.96
N ILE A 88 22.82 45.30 38.74
CA ILE A 88 22.11 45.27 37.46
C ILE A 88 21.74 46.69 37.01
N THR A 89 22.01 47.02 35.75
CA THR A 89 21.48 48.23 35.10
C THR A 89 20.46 47.84 34.04
N LEU A 90 19.20 48.27 34.21
CA LEU A 90 18.17 48.19 33.19
C LEU A 90 18.22 49.41 32.28
N ASN A 91 18.46 49.21 30.99
CA ASN A 91 18.44 50.23 29.95
C ASN A 91 17.24 49.97 29.04
N ARG A 92 16.21 50.80 29.12
CA ARG A 92 15.00 50.69 28.28
C ARG A 92 14.98 51.79 27.24
N VAL A 93 14.97 51.45 25.95
CA VAL A 93 14.77 52.42 24.88
C VAL A 93 13.28 52.71 24.75
N VAL A 94 12.90 53.98 24.88
CA VAL A 94 11.52 54.47 24.74
C VAL A 94 11.28 55.24 23.44
N GLY A 95 12.34 55.46 22.65
CA GLY A 95 12.23 55.94 21.27
C GLY A 95 12.01 54.82 20.26
N ASN A 96 11.87 55.18 18.99
CA ASN A 96 11.45 54.27 17.92
C ASN A 96 12.62 53.69 17.08
N GLU A 97 13.87 53.93 17.47
CA GLU A 97 15.06 53.50 16.72
C GLU A 97 15.61 52.17 17.24
N GLN A 98 16.06 51.31 16.32
CA GLN A 98 16.75 50.07 16.64
C GLN A 98 18.08 50.37 17.37
N SER A 99 18.38 49.60 18.42
CA SER A 99 19.68 49.66 19.10
C SER A 99 20.76 49.01 18.25
N VAL A 100 21.71 49.79 17.73
CA VAL A 100 22.85 49.29 16.95
C VAL A 100 24.13 49.41 17.76
N ILE A 101 24.68 48.28 18.17
CA ILE A 101 25.89 48.16 18.98
C ILE A 101 27.04 47.73 18.07
N ALA A 102 27.76 48.67 17.48
CA ALA A 102 28.92 48.44 16.61
C ALA A 102 30.28 48.67 17.30
N GLY A 103 30.30 49.36 18.44
CA GLY A 103 31.49 49.62 19.27
C GLY A 103 31.66 48.62 20.43
N ALA A 104 32.15 49.12 21.57
CA ALA A 104 32.38 48.34 22.78
C ALA A 104 31.36 48.65 23.90
N LEU A 105 30.90 47.62 24.61
CA LEU A 105 30.07 47.73 25.81
C LEU A 105 30.72 46.91 26.92
N ASN A 106 31.19 47.57 27.99
CA ASN A 106 31.83 46.89 29.12
C ASN A 106 31.03 47.13 30.42
N ALA A 107 30.93 46.12 31.26
CA ALA A 107 30.33 46.24 32.60
C ALA A 107 31.03 45.32 33.60
N ASN A 108 31.22 45.78 34.84
CA ASN A 108 31.71 44.92 35.93
C ASN A 108 30.59 44.10 36.60
N GLY A 109 29.33 44.45 36.37
CA GLY A 109 28.13 43.69 36.73
C GLY A 109 27.25 43.42 35.50
N LYS A 110 25.93 43.41 35.69
CA LYS A 110 24.96 42.94 34.69
C LYS A 110 24.26 44.09 33.98
N VAL A 111 23.98 43.92 32.68
CA VAL A 111 23.34 44.92 31.83
C VAL A 111 22.11 44.31 31.17
N PHE A 112 20.95 44.93 31.34
CA PHE A 112 19.75 44.63 30.56
C PHE A 112 19.59 45.76 29.53
N LEU A 113 19.37 45.41 28.27
CA LEU A 113 19.09 46.31 27.16
C LEU A 113 17.78 45.90 26.50
N ILE A 114 16.75 46.73 26.67
CA ILE A 114 15.41 46.49 26.16
C ILE A 114 15.10 47.51 25.08
N ASN A 115 14.73 47.03 23.89
CA ASN A 115 14.30 47.88 22.78
C ASN A 115 13.32 47.14 21.87
N SER A 116 12.04 47.55 21.86
CA SER A 116 10.98 46.93 21.06
C SER A 116 11.17 47.07 19.54
N ALA A 117 11.97 48.05 19.09
CA ALA A 117 12.35 48.24 17.69
C ALA A 117 13.51 47.30 17.25
N GLY A 118 14.15 46.60 18.18
CA GLY A 118 15.21 45.62 17.89
C GLY A 118 16.56 45.96 18.52
N VAL A 119 17.41 44.93 18.63
CA VAL A 119 18.79 45.05 19.11
C VAL A 119 19.72 44.31 18.16
N LEU A 120 20.69 45.01 17.58
CA LEU A 120 21.69 44.49 16.65
C LEU A 120 23.09 44.72 17.21
N PHE A 121 23.80 43.65 17.56
CA PHE A 121 25.25 43.69 17.80
C PHE A 121 25.94 43.53 16.45
N GLY A 122 26.63 44.58 16.00
CA GLY A 122 27.24 44.68 14.68
C GLY A 122 28.53 43.86 14.55
N LYS A 123 28.94 43.59 13.32
CA LYS A 123 30.17 42.83 13.05
C LYS A 123 31.39 43.56 13.62
N GLY A 124 32.07 42.91 14.57
CA GLY A 124 33.24 43.45 15.26
C GLY A 124 32.95 44.17 16.59
N SER A 125 31.68 44.28 17.01
CA SER A 125 31.34 44.80 18.34
C SER A 125 31.83 43.87 19.44
N GLN A 126 32.22 44.42 20.59
CA GLN A 126 32.66 43.65 21.76
C GLN A 126 31.80 44.00 22.98
N VAL A 127 31.14 43.01 23.56
CA VAL A 127 30.32 43.16 24.77
C VAL A 127 30.96 42.31 25.86
N ASN A 128 31.45 42.92 26.93
CA ASN A 128 32.13 42.24 28.04
C ASN A 128 31.46 42.61 29.37
N VAL A 129 30.69 41.69 29.95
CA VAL A 129 29.80 42.00 31.10
C VAL A 129 29.80 40.89 32.15
N GLY A 130 29.33 41.16 33.37
CA GLY A 130 28.99 40.12 34.35
C GLY A 130 27.74 39.31 33.97
N GLY A 131 26.84 39.91 33.19
CA GLY A 131 25.72 39.22 32.54
C GLY A 131 24.94 40.15 31.59
N LEU A 132 24.34 39.61 30.54
CA LEU A 132 23.56 40.36 29.55
C LEU A 132 22.13 39.83 29.45
N VAL A 133 21.15 40.73 29.41
CA VAL A 133 19.86 40.47 28.75
C VAL A 133 19.71 41.49 27.63
N ALA A 134 19.51 41.03 26.40
CA ALA A 134 19.12 41.87 25.26
C ALA A 134 17.73 41.42 24.82
N SER A 135 16.75 42.31 24.81
CA SER A 135 15.34 41.95 24.64
C SER A 135 14.56 42.92 23.76
N THR A 136 13.68 42.41 22.90
CA THR A 136 12.61 43.23 22.28
C THR A 136 11.27 43.17 23.02
N LEU A 137 11.19 42.29 24.02
CA LEU A 137 10.11 42.24 25.02
C LEU A 137 10.45 43.14 26.22
N ASP A 138 9.47 43.85 26.76
CA ASP A 138 9.67 44.78 27.89
C ASP A 138 9.46 44.10 29.24
N ILE A 139 10.13 44.61 30.28
CA ILE A 139 9.92 44.23 31.68
C ILE A 139 9.33 45.43 32.41
N ARG A 140 8.41 45.23 33.35
CA ARG A 140 7.92 46.33 34.19
C ARG A 140 8.98 46.73 35.21
N ASP A 141 9.02 48.01 35.61
CA ASP A 141 9.95 48.46 36.64
C ASP A 141 9.66 47.75 37.98
N GLU A 142 8.39 47.49 38.32
CA GLU A 142 8.02 46.74 39.53
C GLU A 142 8.51 45.28 39.50
N ASP A 143 8.38 44.62 38.34
CA ASP A 143 8.85 43.25 38.12
C ASP A 143 10.40 43.18 38.20
N PHE A 144 11.09 44.12 37.54
CA PHE A 144 12.54 44.26 37.60
C PHE A 144 13.04 44.48 39.03
N GLU A 145 12.47 45.42 39.78
CA GLU A 145 12.90 45.72 41.15
C GLU A 145 12.59 44.56 42.11
N ALA A 146 11.44 43.89 41.97
CA ALA A 146 11.11 42.67 42.70
C ALA A 146 12.04 41.48 42.38
N GLY A 147 12.74 41.52 41.23
CA GLY A 147 13.55 40.39 40.75
C GLY A 147 12.73 39.31 40.04
N ASN A 148 11.52 39.66 39.61
CA ASN A 148 10.62 38.82 38.83
C ASN A 148 10.87 39.06 37.34
N TYR A 149 11.81 38.35 36.72
CA TYR A 149 12.29 38.67 35.37
C TYR A 149 11.37 38.13 34.27
N VAL A 150 10.16 38.70 34.18
CA VAL A 150 9.12 38.35 33.20
C VAL A 150 9.04 39.43 32.11
N PHE A 151 9.47 39.08 30.91
CA PHE A 151 9.48 39.96 29.74
C PHE A 151 8.26 39.72 28.85
N ARG A 152 7.57 40.77 28.42
CA ARG A 152 6.34 40.69 27.61
C ARG A 152 6.25 41.82 26.59
N GLY A 153 5.48 41.62 25.52
CA GLY A 153 4.99 42.69 24.66
C GLY A 153 5.14 42.44 23.17
N ALA A 154 4.45 43.25 22.36
CA ALA A 154 4.41 43.10 20.91
C ALA A 154 5.60 43.79 20.20
N GLY A 155 6.82 43.61 20.69
CA GLY A 155 8.02 44.07 20.01
C GLY A 155 8.15 43.40 18.65
N SER A 156 8.19 44.19 17.57
CA SER A 156 8.32 43.67 16.20
C SER A 156 9.77 43.48 15.76
N GLY A 157 10.73 44.03 16.50
CA GLY A 157 12.15 43.86 16.22
C GLY A 157 12.69 42.48 16.63
N SER A 158 13.81 42.11 16.00
CA SER A 158 14.62 40.93 16.32
C SER A 158 15.82 41.30 17.22
N VAL A 159 16.33 40.33 17.97
CA VAL A 159 17.65 40.41 18.62
C VAL A 159 18.65 39.64 17.77
N ILE A 160 19.68 40.31 17.26
CA ILE A 160 20.65 39.73 16.33
C ILE A 160 22.08 39.99 16.83
N ASN A 161 22.86 38.94 17.04
CA ASN A 161 24.29 39.05 17.30
C ASN A 161 25.12 38.77 16.03
N ARG A 162 26.02 39.70 15.67
CA ARG A 162 27.09 39.52 14.66
C ARG A 162 28.50 39.83 15.23
N GLY A 163 28.57 40.17 16.51
CA GLY A 163 29.79 40.52 17.22
C GLY A 163 30.23 39.42 18.19
N THR A 164 30.97 39.81 19.23
CA THR A 164 31.37 38.94 20.33
C THR A 164 30.73 39.42 21.63
N ILE A 165 29.99 38.53 22.29
CA ILE A 165 29.38 38.76 23.60
C ILE A 165 30.02 37.79 24.60
N THR A 166 30.66 38.33 25.63
CA THR A 166 31.36 37.59 26.68
C THR A 166 30.75 37.94 28.04
N ALA A 167 30.17 36.95 28.71
CA ALA A 167 29.88 37.02 30.13
C ALA A 167 31.10 36.58 30.96
N ALA A 168 31.22 37.11 32.18
CA ALA A 168 32.18 36.60 33.17
C ALA A 168 31.86 35.14 33.57
N ASP A 169 32.84 34.42 34.13
CA ASP A 169 32.65 33.06 34.64
C ASP A 169 31.46 32.97 35.61
N GLY A 170 30.52 32.06 35.32
CA GLY A 170 29.26 31.93 36.08
C GLY A 170 28.17 32.94 35.75
N GLY A 171 28.44 33.87 34.83
CA GLY A 171 27.49 34.85 34.31
C GLY A 171 26.53 34.26 33.27
N TYR A 172 25.85 35.14 32.52
CA TYR A 172 24.89 34.70 31.50
C TYR A 172 24.74 35.68 30.33
N VAL A 173 24.21 35.17 29.21
CA VAL A 173 23.79 35.95 28.05
C VAL A 173 22.41 35.48 27.62
N ALA A 174 21.40 36.36 27.66
CA ALA A 174 20.04 36.06 27.23
C ALA A 174 19.63 36.99 26.07
N LEU A 175 19.19 36.43 24.95
CA LEU A 175 18.71 37.13 23.76
C LEU A 175 17.22 36.79 23.56
N LEU A 176 16.32 37.76 23.77
CA LEU A 176 14.87 37.53 23.89
C LEU A 176 14.07 38.35 22.87
N GLY A 177 13.07 37.75 22.22
CA GLY A 177 12.20 38.50 21.31
C GLY A 177 11.20 37.62 20.58
N ARG A 178 10.67 38.09 19.46
CA ARG A 178 10.03 37.20 18.47
C ARG A 178 11.05 36.37 17.69
N GLN A 179 12.23 36.94 17.47
CA GLN A 179 13.35 36.30 16.80
C GLN A 179 14.64 36.57 17.57
N ALA A 180 15.40 35.51 17.86
CA ALA A 180 16.71 35.58 18.52
C ALA A 180 17.74 34.84 17.65
N ILE A 181 18.67 35.60 17.06
CA ILE A 181 19.58 35.11 16.01
C ILE A 181 21.04 35.34 16.43
N ASN A 182 21.87 34.29 16.36
CA ASN A 182 23.31 34.38 16.57
C ASN A 182 24.10 34.05 15.28
N GLU A 183 24.56 35.09 14.62
CA GLU A 183 25.56 35.06 13.53
C GLU A 183 26.94 35.52 14.04
N GLY A 184 27.15 35.49 15.37
CA GLY A 184 28.33 35.96 16.08
C GLY A 184 28.85 34.93 17.08
N VAL A 185 29.64 35.38 18.06
CA VAL A 185 30.16 34.53 19.14
C VAL A 185 29.49 34.94 20.46
N VAL A 186 28.99 33.96 21.21
CA VAL A 186 28.53 34.11 22.60
C VAL A 186 29.41 33.23 23.49
N VAL A 187 29.87 33.78 24.62
CA VAL A 187 30.68 33.07 25.62
C VAL A 187 30.08 33.27 27.02
N ALA A 188 29.79 32.17 27.72
CA ALA A 188 29.20 32.11 29.06
C ALA A 188 29.77 30.93 29.86
N THR A 189 31.09 30.85 29.99
CA THR A 189 31.83 29.79 30.72
C THR A 189 31.30 29.63 32.15
N ARG A 190 31.03 28.38 32.56
CA ARG A 190 30.40 27.99 33.84
C ARG A 190 29.03 28.63 34.10
N GLY A 191 28.44 29.22 33.07
CA GLY A 191 27.28 30.11 33.12
C GLY A 191 26.13 29.61 32.25
N THR A 192 25.34 30.51 31.67
CA THR A 192 24.23 30.13 30.78
C THR A 192 24.09 31.07 29.59
N ALA A 193 24.00 30.51 28.38
CA ALA A 193 23.58 31.23 27.18
C ALA A 193 22.13 30.84 26.83
N ALA A 194 21.30 31.82 26.49
CA ALA A 194 19.90 31.62 26.17
C ALA A 194 19.47 32.46 24.96
N LEU A 195 18.91 31.81 23.93
CA LEU A 195 18.17 32.46 22.86
C LEU A 195 16.72 31.99 22.97
N ALA A 196 15.77 32.93 23.10
CA ALA A 196 14.38 32.61 23.38
C ALA A 196 13.41 33.42 22.50
N ALA A 197 12.52 32.72 21.80
CA ALA A 197 11.54 33.29 20.89
C ALA A 197 10.08 33.08 21.37
N GLY A 198 9.39 34.17 21.69
CA GLY A 198 7.99 34.18 22.17
C GLY A 198 7.45 35.59 22.45
N SER A 199 6.18 35.70 22.85
CA SER A 199 5.54 36.97 23.22
C SER A 199 5.55 37.26 24.73
N LYS A 200 5.75 36.21 25.54
CA LYS A 200 6.02 36.28 26.99
C LYS A 200 7.08 35.25 27.34
N VAL A 201 8.18 35.72 27.93
CA VAL A 201 9.33 34.91 28.34
C VAL A 201 9.68 35.22 29.78
N THR A 202 9.89 34.19 30.59
CA THR A 202 10.33 34.32 31.99
C THR A 202 11.75 33.76 32.12
N LEU A 203 12.65 34.49 32.77
CA LEU A 203 14.00 34.04 33.10
C LEU A 203 14.09 33.62 34.56
N ASP A 204 14.42 32.35 34.79
CA ASP A 204 14.39 31.73 36.13
C ASP A 204 15.79 31.75 36.76
N PHE A 205 15.95 32.47 37.88
CA PHE A 205 17.26 32.69 38.53
C PHE A 205 17.35 32.07 39.94
N ALA A 206 18.51 31.52 40.27
CA ALA A 206 18.89 31.17 41.64
C ALA A 206 20.09 32.02 42.08
N GLY A 207 19.81 33.04 42.89
CA GLY A 207 20.80 34.07 43.21
C GLY A 207 21.22 34.81 41.94
N ASP A 208 22.50 34.72 41.59
CA ASP A 208 23.07 35.41 40.43
C ASP A 208 23.06 34.61 39.12
N ALA A 209 22.81 33.29 39.18
CA ALA A 209 22.89 32.36 38.04
C ALA A 209 21.52 32.12 37.40
N LEU A 210 21.47 32.17 36.06
CA LEU A 210 20.30 31.81 35.25
C LEU A 210 20.16 30.28 35.25
N LEU A 211 19.03 29.77 35.71
CA LEU A 211 18.72 28.34 35.78
C LEU A 211 18.01 27.80 34.54
N GLY A 212 17.11 28.58 33.95
CA GLY A 212 16.30 28.17 32.82
C GLY A 212 15.52 29.31 32.19
N VAL A 213 14.76 28.98 31.14
CA VAL A 213 13.91 29.92 30.40
C VAL A 213 12.54 29.30 30.17
N THR A 214 11.49 30.01 30.57
CA THR A 214 10.10 29.56 30.42
C THR A 214 9.38 30.38 29.34
N LEU A 215 8.82 29.70 28.33
CA LEU A 215 8.02 30.31 27.25
C LEU A 215 6.52 30.22 27.58
N ASP A 216 6.03 31.22 28.30
CA ASP A 216 4.63 31.30 28.73
C ASP A 216 3.64 31.52 27.57
N GLN A 217 3.98 32.37 26.60
CA GLN A 217 3.14 32.70 25.44
C GLN A 217 3.99 32.76 24.18
N GLY A 218 3.55 32.05 23.14
CA GLY A 218 4.25 32.04 21.86
C GLY A 218 4.10 33.32 21.06
N ALA A 219 4.86 33.41 19.98
CA ALA A 219 4.80 34.49 18.99
C ALA A 219 4.46 33.94 17.61
N LEU A 220 3.89 34.78 16.74
CA LEU A 220 3.88 34.50 15.31
C LEU A 220 5.34 34.51 14.81
N ASP A 221 5.69 33.58 13.91
CA ASP A 221 7.04 33.46 13.33
C ASP A 221 8.17 33.35 14.38
N ALA A 222 7.93 32.61 15.46
CA ALA A 222 8.89 32.44 16.55
C ALA A 222 10.13 31.67 16.07
N LEU A 223 11.28 32.36 16.01
CA LEU A 223 12.53 31.83 15.44
C LEU A 223 13.71 31.98 16.41
N VAL A 224 14.38 30.88 16.70
CA VAL A 224 15.76 30.86 17.19
C VAL A 224 16.67 30.31 16.09
N ASP A 225 17.79 30.98 15.82
CA ASP A 225 18.72 30.57 14.78
C ASP A 225 20.19 30.82 15.19
N ASN A 226 20.97 29.75 15.37
CA ASN A 226 22.40 29.81 15.61
C ASN A 226 23.18 29.40 14.35
N ARG A 227 23.91 30.35 13.78
CA ARG A 227 24.70 30.22 12.54
C ARG A 227 26.21 30.28 12.75
N GLN A 228 26.67 30.75 13.92
CA GLN A 228 28.09 30.77 14.24
C GLN A 228 28.41 30.02 15.53
N ALA A 229 28.53 30.65 16.70
CA ALA A 229 29.06 29.95 17.88
C ALA A 229 28.51 30.42 19.23
N ILE A 230 28.21 29.45 20.10
CA ILE A 230 27.87 29.62 21.50
C ILE A 230 28.76 28.68 22.33
N TYR A 231 29.50 29.23 23.30
CA TYR A 231 30.41 28.50 24.20
C TYR A 231 30.01 28.71 25.66
N ALA A 232 29.70 27.62 26.38
CA ALA A 232 29.25 27.62 27.77
C ALA A 232 29.80 26.40 28.54
N ASP A 233 31.10 26.10 28.41
CA ASP A 233 31.74 24.96 29.09
C ASP A 233 31.57 25.04 30.61
N GLY A 234 31.15 23.92 31.23
CA GLY A 234 30.72 23.83 32.62
C GLY A 234 29.38 24.50 32.93
N GLY A 235 28.60 24.83 31.90
CA GLY A 235 27.37 25.61 31.96
C GLY A 235 26.29 25.07 31.02
N ARG A 236 25.37 25.94 30.60
CA ARG A 236 24.16 25.54 29.87
C ARG A 236 23.87 26.41 28.64
N VAL A 237 23.20 25.83 27.65
CA VAL A 237 22.64 26.56 26.50
C VAL A 237 21.16 26.22 26.29
N PHE A 238 20.32 27.24 26.20
CA PHE A 238 18.90 27.13 25.84
C PHE A 238 18.65 27.81 24.50
N LEU A 239 18.11 27.08 23.53
CA LEU A 239 17.63 27.57 22.24
C LEU A 239 16.13 27.22 22.14
N THR A 240 15.25 28.11 22.56
CA THR A 240 13.82 27.78 22.71
C THR A 240 12.91 28.72 21.92
N ALA A 241 11.95 28.17 21.18
CA ALA A 241 10.96 28.93 20.43
C ALA A 241 9.55 28.38 20.68
N LYS A 242 8.53 29.24 20.69
CA LYS A 242 7.12 28.84 20.84
C LYS A 242 6.21 29.65 19.94
N ALA A 243 5.41 28.97 19.14
CA ALA A 243 4.48 29.60 18.22
C ALA A 243 3.19 30.05 18.94
N ALA A 244 2.53 31.06 18.38
CA ALA A 244 1.22 31.52 18.84
C ALA A 244 0.04 30.77 18.17
N ASP A 245 0.31 30.05 17.08
CA ASP A 245 -0.63 29.36 16.22
C ASP A 245 0.06 28.11 15.65
N ASP A 246 -0.63 26.97 15.66
CA ASP A 246 -0.10 25.68 15.21
C ASP A 246 0.17 25.68 13.69
N LEU A 247 -0.50 26.55 12.92
CA LEU A 247 -0.34 26.65 11.46
C LEU A 247 1.01 27.27 11.02
N LEU A 248 1.69 28.00 11.91
CA LEU A 248 2.95 28.71 11.66
C LEU A 248 4.02 28.26 12.66
N GLY A 249 4.13 26.94 12.85
CA GLY A 249 4.89 26.29 13.91
C GLY A 249 6.31 26.82 14.11
N SER A 250 6.74 26.85 15.37
CA SER A 250 7.98 27.52 15.78
C SER A 250 9.22 26.87 15.18
N GLN A 251 10.33 27.63 15.11
CA GLN A 251 11.55 27.16 14.45
C GLN A 251 12.76 27.36 15.37
N VAL A 252 13.49 26.27 15.64
CA VAL A 252 14.80 26.31 16.28
C VAL A 252 15.83 25.72 15.32
N ASN A 253 16.70 26.56 14.78
CA ASN A 253 17.73 26.18 13.82
C ASN A 253 19.13 26.25 14.44
N ASN A 254 19.94 25.21 14.22
CA ASN A 254 21.37 25.25 14.52
C ASN A 254 22.19 24.74 13.32
N SER A 255 22.80 25.67 12.59
CA SER A 255 23.86 25.40 11.59
C SER A 255 25.27 25.71 12.14
N GLY A 256 25.35 26.42 13.26
CA GLY A 256 26.58 26.75 13.96
C GLY A 256 27.01 25.72 15.02
N ILE A 257 27.92 26.17 15.89
CA ILE A 257 28.41 25.41 17.04
C ILE A 257 27.65 25.84 18.30
N VAL A 258 27.16 24.87 19.05
CA VAL A 258 26.76 25.01 20.45
C VAL A 258 27.63 24.06 21.27
N GLN A 259 28.41 24.60 22.19
CA GLN A 259 29.34 23.84 23.01
C GLN A 259 29.11 24.16 24.49
N ALA A 260 28.83 23.14 25.28
CA ALA A 260 28.76 23.19 26.73
C ALA A 260 29.42 21.92 27.27
N ARG A 261 30.76 21.83 27.20
CA ARG A 261 31.48 20.64 27.68
C ARG A 261 31.47 20.55 29.19
N THR A 262 31.49 19.34 29.74
CA THR A 262 31.68 19.13 31.20
C THR A 262 33.02 19.71 31.66
N LEU A 263 33.02 20.44 32.78
CA LEU A 263 34.21 21.05 33.38
C LEU A 263 34.37 20.59 34.84
N GLY A 264 35.02 19.44 35.04
CA GLY A 264 35.10 18.79 36.35
C GLY A 264 33.76 18.18 36.74
N GLU A 265 33.21 18.57 37.91
CA GLU A 265 31.88 18.13 38.36
C GLU A 265 30.72 18.89 37.70
N LEU A 266 31.01 19.97 36.96
CA LEU A 266 29.98 20.76 36.27
C LEU A 266 29.65 20.13 34.92
N LYS A 267 28.60 19.29 34.89
CA LYS A 267 28.04 18.73 33.66
C LYS A 267 27.45 19.82 32.78
N GLY A 268 27.65 19.70 31.48
CA GLY A 268 27.06 20.59 30.50
C GLY A 268 25.64 20.20 30.09
N GLU A 269 24.87 21.18 29.62
CA GLU A 269 23.48 21.00 29.19
C GLU A 269 23.20 21.83 27.92
N ILE A 270 22.57 21.23 26.91
CA ILE A 270 22.13 21.92 25.70
C ILE A 270 20.67 21.53 25.42
N VAL A 271 19.76 22.49 25.35
CA VAL A 271 18.35 22.26 25.03
C VAL A 271 17.97 23.08 23.80
N ALA A 272 17.50 22.41 22.75
CA ALA A 272 16.98 23.02 21.52
C ALA A 272 15.51 22.60 21.32
N TYR A 273 14.57 23.46 21.69
CA TYR A 273 13.13 23.11 21.76
C TYR A 273 12.25 24.11 20.99
N ALA A 274 11.66 23.65 19.89
CA ALA A 274 10.58 24.31 19.15
C ALA A 274 9.20 23.81 19.61
N TYR A 275 8.59 24.46 20.61
CA TYR A 275 7.23 24.13 21.08
C TYR A 275 6.21 24.37 19.96
N GLY A 276 5.43 23.34 19.59
CA GLY A 276 4.45 23.44 18.49
C GLY A 276 5.15 23.74 17.17
N GLY A 277 6.22 23.01 16.83
CA GLY A 277 7.17 23.46 15.82
C GLY A 277 8.23 22.45 15.40
N THR A 278 9.28 22.94 14.73
CA THR A 278 10.39 22.14 14.21
C THR A 278 11.73 22.56 14.80
N ALA A 279 12.47 21.59 15.35
CA ALA A 279 13.88 21.74 15.68
C ALA A 279 14.74 21.14 14.55
N HIS A 280 15.57 21.97 13.90
CA HIS A 280 16.44 21.55 12.80
C HIS A 280 17.92 21.73 13.13
N ILE A 281 18.66 20.62 13.12
CA ILE A 281 20.08 20.56 13.50
C ILE A 281 20.92 20.11 12.30
N ASP A 282 21.84 20.97 11.89
CA ASP A 282 22.83 20.76 10.82
C ASP A 282 24.27 20.95 11.35
N GLY A 283 24.44 21.81 12.35
CA GLY A 283 25.72 22.14 12.96
C GLY A 283 26.15 21.18 14.08
N THR A 284 26.89 21.72 15.05
CA THR A 284 27.46 20.96 16.18
C THR A 284 26.71 21.22 17.49
N LEU A 285 26.40 20.16 18.24
CA LEU A 285 25.95 20.19 19.64
C LEU A 285 26.91 19.35 20.50
N ASP A 286 27.78 19.99 21.28
CA ASP A 286 28.85 19.34 22.03
C ASP A 286 28.68 19.54 23.55
N ALA A 287 28.20 18.50 24.23
CA ALA A 287 28.13 18.37 25.68
C ALA A 287 29.10 17.27 26.19
N SER A 288 30.24 17.08 25.53
CA SER A 288 31.23 16.06 25.88
C SER A 288 32.05 16.41 27.14
N ALA A 289 32.71 15.40 27.73
CA ALA A 289 33.63 15.52 28.86
C ALA A 289 35.05 15.06 28.47
N PRO A 290 35.76 15.81 27.59
CA PRO A 290 37.06 15.38 27.08
C PRO A 290 38.17 15.42 28.14
N THR A 291 38.08 16.34 29.10
CA THR A 291 39.08 16.58 30.16
C THR A 291 38.78 15.84 31.47
N GLY A 292 37.79 14.95 31.48
CA GLY A 292 37.34 14.19 32.66
C GLY A 292 35.96 14.61 33.16
N GLY A 293 35.38 13.77 34.03
CA GLY A 293 33.96 13.83 34.41
C GLY A 293 33.06 12.95 33.54
N ASP A 294 31.77 12.91 33.86
CA ASP A 294 30.74 12.31 33.01
C ASP A 294 30.33 13.26 31.88
N GLY A 295 29.82 12.72 30.78
CA GLY A 295 29.19 13.50 29.71
C GLY A 295 27.96 14.27 30.19
N GLY A 296 27.68 15.36 29.48
CA GLY A 296 26.52 16.23 29.69
C GLY A 296 25.25 15.73 29.01
N PHE A 297 24.26 16.61 28.93
CA PHE A 297 22.95 16.33 28.33
C PHE A 297 22.71 17.19 27.09
N VAL A 298 22.10 16.59 26.06
CA VAL A 298 21.60 17.30 24.87
C VAL A 298 20.12 16.95 24.70
N GLU A 299 19.29 17.93 24.40
CA GLU A 299 17.88 17.75 24.06
C GLU A 299 17.56 18.47 22.75
N THR A 300 16.84 17.78 21.86
CA THR A 300 16.30 18.32 20.60
C THR A 300 14.83 17.93 20.49
N SER A 301 13.93 18.91 20.66
CA SER A 301 12.50 18.66 20.93
C SER A 301 11.59 19.58 20.13
N GLY A 302 10.36 19.12 19.90
CA GLY A 302 9.33 19.82 19.15
C GLY A 302 8.60 18.85 18.22
N ASP A 303 7.37 19.18 17.84
CA ASP A 303 6.45 18.33 17.07
C ASP A 303 7.13 17.58 15.91
N HIS A 304 8.08 18.26 15.24
CA HIS A 304 9.05 17.63 14.35
C HIS A 304 10.50 17.93 14.76
N VAL A 305 11.38 16.94 14.64
CA VAL A 305 12.83 17.11 14.83
C VAL A 305 13.54 16.61 13.58
N LYS A 306 14.42 17.43 13.00
CA LYS A 306 15.12 17.13 11.73
C LYS A 306 16.62 17.25 11.87
N ILE A 307 17.34 16.13 11.75
CA ILE A 307 18.80 16.08 11.88
C ILE A 307 19.41 15.85 10.49
N ALA A 308 20.27 16.76 10.04
CA ALA A 308 20.98 16.63 8.76
C ALA A 308 22.20 15.72 8.88
N ASP A 309 22.60 15.06 7.78
CA ASP A 309 23.75 14.14 7.73
C ASP A 309 25.10 14.81 8.09
N SER A 310 25.20 16.13 8.02
CA SER A 310 26.34 16.94 8.46
C SER A 310 26.46 17.05 9.98
N ALA A 311 25.36 16.87 10.72
CA ALA A 311 25.26 17.25 12.12
C ALA A 311 26.22 16.45 13.02
N GLN A 312 26.81 17.15 13.98
CA GLN A 312 27.79 16.59 14.93
C GLN A 312 27.26 16.73 16.36
N ILE A 313 26.68 15.66 16.90
CA ILE A 313 26.17 15.63 18.28
C ILE A 313 27.07 14.74 19.14
N THR A 314 27.50 15.21 20.30
CA THR A 314 28.33 14.40 21.21
C THR A 314 28.10 14.69 22.69
N THR A 315 27.95 13.60 23.45
CA THR A 315 27.88 13.57 24.92
C THR A 315 29.00 12.71 25.50
N ARG A 316 30.08 12.50 24.74
CA ARG A 316 31.14 11.53 25.05
C ARG A 316 31.93 11.89 26.30
N ALA A 317 32.14 10.94 27.20
CA ALA A 317 33.16 11.06 28.24
C ALA A 317 34.45 10.33 27.83
N SER A 318 35.61 10.86 28.25
CA SER A 318 36.91 10.19 28.03
C SER A 318 37.28 9.19 29.13
N ALA A 319 36.74 9.36 30.34
CA ALA A 319 37.01 8.50 31.50
C ALA A 319 35.81 8.31 32.46
N GLY A 320 34.70 9.06 32.27
CA GLY A 320 33.44 8.89 33.02
C GLY A 320 32.37 8.16 32.21
N ARG A 321 31.11 8.25 32.63
CA ARG A 321 29.98 7.73 31.85
C ARG A 321 29.67 8.64 30.67
N HIS A 322 29.29 8.05 29.53
CA HIS A 322 28.68 8.80 28.43
C HIS A 322 27.39 9.49 28.93
N GLY A 323 27.19 10.72 28.48
CA GLY A 323 25.92 11.43 28.67
C GLY A 323 24.84 10.93 27.71
N THR A 324 23.73 11.66 27.65
CA THR A 324 22.54 11.28 26.87
C THR A 324 22.11 12.41 25.95
N TRP A 325 21.78 12.07 24.71
CA TRP A 325 21.04 12.93 23.80
C TRP A 325 19.58 12.45 23.72
N LEU A 326 18.63 13.33 24.07
CA LEU A 326 17.20 13.14 23.92
C LEU A 326 16.70 13.79 22.62
N ILE A 327 15.90 13.04 21.86
CA ILE A 327 15.16 13.47 20.68
C ILE A 327 13.67 13.26 21.01
N ASP A 328 12.89 14.34 21.11
CA ASP A 328 11.48 14.32 21.56
C ASP A 328 10.50 14.95 20.53
N PRO A 329 10.09 14.20 19.49
CA PRO A 329 9.10 14.59 18.50
C PRO A 329 7.72 13.92 18.69
N VAL A 330 6.76 14.24 17.83
CA VAL A 330 5.47 13.52 17.78
C VAL A 330 5.58 12.14 17.11
N ASP A 331 6.27 12.03 15.98
CA ASP A 331 6.65 10.76 15.34
C ASP A 331 8.13 10.85 14.96
N PHE A 332 8.82 9.72 14.76
CA PHE A 332 10.22 9.74 14.27
C PHE A 332 10.53 8.63 13.27
N THR A 333 11.12 8.99 12.13
CA THR A 333 11.48 8.04 11.07
C THR A 333 12.98 8.06 10.76
N ILE A 334 13.66 6.96 11.02
CA ILE A 334 15.04 6.71 10.59
C ILE A 334 14.98 6.08 9.19
N ALA A 335 15.41 6.81 8.14
CA ALA A 335 15.40 6.32 6.76
C ALA A 335 16.53 6.92 5.91
N ALA A 336 17.07 6.16 4.96
CA ALA A 336 18.17 6.57 4.08
C ALA A 336 17.82 7.77 3.17
N SER A 337 16.53 8.03 2.98
CA SER A 337 15.99 9.23 2.32
C SER A 337 14.58 9.51 2.83
N GLY A 338 14.22 10.78 2.98
CA GLY A 338 12.86 11.19 3.38
C GLY A 338 12.54 11.07 4.87
N GLY A 339 13.31 10.29 5.64
CA GLY A 339 13.22 10.23 7.10
C GLY A 339 13.85 11.43 7.80
N ASP A 340 13.67 11.51 9.11
CA ASP A 340 14.10 12.59 10.01
C ASP A 340 15.58 12.54 10.37
N MET A 341 16.16 11.35 10.25
CA MET A 341 17.59 11.05 10.35
C MET A 341 17.91 9.85 9.44
N THR A 342 19.13 9.75 8.92
CA THR A 342 19.62 8.53 8.26
C THR A 342 20.12 7.51 9.30
N GLY A 343 20.02 6.21 8.98
CA GLY A 343 20.56 5.15 9.83
C GLY A 343 22.08 5.20 9.92
N ALA A 344 22.74 5.65 8.85
CA ALA A 344 24.17 5.93 8.81
C ALA A 344 24.61 7.03 9.79
N LEU A 345 23.85 8.13 9.91
CA LEU A 345 24.14 9.16 10.90
C LEU A 345 23.95 8.64 12.33
N LEU A 346 22.81 7.98 12.61
CA LEU A 346 22.54 7.41 13.94
C LEU A 346 23.64 6.43 14.38
N SER A 347 24.07 5.56 13.47
CA SER A 347 25.19 4.62 13.64
C SER A 347 26.48 5.32 14.07
N SER A 348 26.82 6.44 13.41
CA SER A 348 28.00 7.24 13.74
C SER A 348 27.87 7.93 15.11
N LEU A 349 26.70 8.47 15.42
CA LEU A 349 26.46 9.24 16.66
C LEU A 349 26.40 8.34 17.91
N LEU A 350 25.96 7.08 17.78
CA LEU A 350 26.07 6.07 18.84
C LEU A 350 27.53 5.75 19.22
N GLY A 351 28.50 6.03 18.35
CA GLY A 351 29.93 6.02 18.72
C GLY A 351 30.33 7.12 19.70
N GLY A 352 29.49 8.14 19.90
CA GLY A 352 29.70 9.28 20.79
C GLY A 352 29.07 9.11 22.19
N GLY A 353 27.90 8.50 22.31
CA GLY A 353 27.21 8.33 23.60
C GLY A 353 25.80 7.77 23.47
N ASN A 354 25.06 7.83 24.57
CA ASN A 354 23.71 7.27 24.64
C ASN A 354 22.71 8.18 23.92
N ILE A 355 21.75 7.58 23.22
CA ILE A 355 20.72 8.30 22.46
C ILE A 355 19.35 7.76 22.84
N THR A 356 18.43 8.66 23.17
CA THR A 356 17.02 8.36 23.43
C THR A 356 16.18 9.06 22.38
N ILE A 357 15.41 8.30 21.60
CA ILE A 357 14.32 8.81 20.77
C ILE A 357 13.02 8.49 21.51
N ALA A 358 12.29 9.52 21.90
CA ALA A 358 11.01 9.40 22.60
C ALA A 358 9.93 10.08 21.77
N SER A 359 8.96 9.35 21.22
CA SER A 359 7.83 9.96 20.50
C SER A 359 6.63 10.20 21.43
N ALA A 360 5.91 11.30 21.19
CA ALA A 360 4.73 11.70 21.95
C ALA A 360 3.44 11.52 21.14
N ALA A 361 2.34 11.13 21.82
CA ALA A 361 1.03 11.07 21.18
C ALA A 361 0.57 12.50 20.78
N GLY A 362 0.46 12.76 19.47
CA GLY A 362 0.14 14.07 18.95
C GLY A 362 -1.35 14.41 18.90
N SER A 363 -1.64 15.69 18.62
CA SER A 363 -2.99 16.21 18.44
C SER A 363 -3.63 15.70 17.15
N SER A 364 -4.32 14.55 17.20
CA SER A 364 -5.16 13.98 16.13
C SER A 364 -4.48 13.75 14.77
N GLY A 365 -3.95 12.55 14.55
CA GLY A 365 -3.60 12.03 13.22
C GLY A 365 -2.22 11.37 13.13
N SER A 366 -1.32 11.75 14.03
CA SER A 366 -0.06 11.06 14.30
C SER A 366 -0.27 9.94 15.31
N SER A 367 0.30 8.76 15.04
CA SER A 367 0.19 7.61 15.93
C SER A 367 1.06 7.76 17.18
N GLY A 368 2.19 8.44 17.09
CA GLY A 368 3.24 8.36 18.10
C GLY A 368 4.20 7.20 17.84
N ASP A 369 4.50 6.90 16.57
CA ASP A 369 5.29 5.76 16.13
C ASP A 369 6.78 6.11 15.94
N ILE A 370 7.65 5.11 16.15
CA ILE A 370 9.07 5.19 15.77
C ILE A 370 9.34 4.17 14.66
N ASN A 371 9.80 4.64 13.49
CA ASN A 371 10.02 3.82 12.30
C ASN A 371 11.51 3.68 11.98
N VAL A 372 12.05 2.46 12.00
CA VAL A 372 13.44 2.13 11.62
C VAL A 372 13.45 1.49 10.23
N ASN A 373 13.53 2.34 9.20
CA ASN A 373 13.50 1.94 7.79
C ASN A 373 14.90 1.83 7.16
N ASP A 374 15.93 2.34 7.82
CA ASP A 374 17.33 2.26 7.42
C ASP A 374 18.16 1.53 8.48
N ALA A 375 19.30 0.95 8.08
CA ALA A 375 20.10 0.11 8.95
C ALA A 375 20.87 0.95 9.98
N VAL A 376 20.88 0.48 11.23
CA VAL A 376 21.59 1.12 12.35
C VAL A 376 22.61 0.13 12.91
N THR A 377 23.88 0.54 13.06
CA THR A 377 24.96 -0.36 13.53
C THR A 377 26.00 0.39 14.36
N TRP A 378 26.34 -0.12 15.55
CA TRP A 378 27.36 0.47 16.41
C TRP A 378 28.18 -0.58 17.17
N SER A 379 29.38 -0.20 17.58
CA SER A 379 30.34 -1.06 18.30
C SER A 379 30.84 -0.47 19.62
N SER A 380 30.32 0.70 20.01
CA SER A 380 30.51 1.29 21.33
C SER A 380 29.59 0.63 22.36
N ASP A 381 29.98 0.68 23.63
CA ASP A 381 29.16 0.27 24.77
C ASP A 381 28.10 1.35 25.13
N SER A 382 27.53 1.98 24.11
CA SER A 382 26.48 3.00 24.22
C SER A 382 25.10 2.39 24.01
N VAL A 383 24.10 3.03 24.60
CA VAL A 383 22.71 2.56 24.59
C VAL A 383 21.86 3.39 23.63
N LEU A 384 21.15 2.72 22.72
CA LEU A 384 20.03 3.28 21.97
C LEU A 384 18.73 2.99 22.73
N THR A 385 17.96 4.02 23.05
CA THR A 385 16.62 3.89 23.64
C THR A 385 15.59 4.40 22.66
N LEU A 386 14.63 3.55 22.29
CA LEU A 386 13.45 3.91 21.51
C LEU A 386 12.25 3.85 22.46
N THR A 387 11.51 4.95 22.60
CA THR A 387 10.31 5.04 23.46
C THR A 387 9.16 5.58 22.63
N ALA A 388 8.31 4.71 22.10
CA ALA A 388 7.17 5.10 21.29
C ALA A 388 5.90 5.29 22.14
N ALA A 389 5.12 6.33 21.86
CA ALA A 389 3.77 6.46 22.43
C ALA A 389 2.80 5.41 21.89
N HIS A 390 3.03 4.90 20.67
CA HIS A 390 2.31 3.78 20.08
C HIS A 390 3.30 2.66 19.67
N ASP A 391 3.61 2.46 18.38
CA ASP A 391 4.39 1.31 17.90
C ASP A 391 5.87 1.65 17.63
N ILE A 392 6.75 0.66 17.80
CA ILE A 392 8.12 0.67 17.25
C ILE A 392 8.18 -0.27 16.04
N ASN A 393 8.36 0.29 14.84
CA ASN A 393 8.37 -0.46 13.58
C ASN A 393 9.80 -0.65 13.07
N ILE A 394 10.35 -1.86 13.26
CA ILE A 394 11.70 -2.25 12.83
C ILE A 394 11.60 -2.92 11.44
N ASN A 395 11.79 -2.10 10.40
CA ASN A 395 11.67 -2.50 9.00
C ASN A 395 13.02 -2.85 8.35
N ASN A 396 14.13 -2.54 9.02
CA ASN A 396 15.51 -2.77 8.58
C ASN A 396 16.39 -3.16 9.80
N ALA A 397 17.64 -3.57 9.58
CA ALA A 397 18.49 -4.16 10.61
C ALA A 397 19.01 -3.16 11.66
N ILE A 398 18.96 -3.54 12.94
CA ILE A 398 19.62 -2.88 14.06
C ILE A 398 20.71 -3.83 14.59
N THR A 399 21.97 -3.40 14.61
CA THR A 399 23.12 -4.25 15.01
C THR A 399 23.97 -3.60 16.10
N ALA A 400 23.92 -4.17 17.30
CA ALA A 400 24.83 -3.88 18.40
C ALA A 400 26.04 -4.84 18.35
N SER A 401 27.26 -4.30 18.53
CA SER A 401 28.50 -5.10 18.51
C SER A 401 29.49 -4.79 19.64
N GLY A 402 29.20 -3.78 20.48
CA GLY A 402 29.92 -3.57 21.75
C GLY A 402 29.64 -4.71 22.75
N ALA A 403 30.50 -4.84 23.76
CA ALA A 403 30.35 -5.87 24.79
C ALA A 403 29.17 -5.56 25.71
N ASP A 404 28.98 -4.28 26.04
CA ASP A 404 27.89 -3.77 26.89
C ASP A 404 26.95 -2.85 26.07
N ALA A 405 26.95 -2.96 24.74
CA ALA A 405 26.08 -2.20 23.84
C ALA A 405 24.60 -2.52 24.08
N GLY A 406 23.77 -1.49 24.33
CA GLY A 406 22.39 -1.67 24.77
C GLY A 406 21.33 -1.20 23.75
N LEU A 407 20.22 -1.93 23.66
CA LEU A 407 18.98 -1.47 23.04
C LEU A 407 17.83 -1.53 24.05
N VAL A 408 17.12 -0.42 24.20
CA VAL A 408 15.91 -0.33 25.02
C VAL A 408 14.72 -0.03 24.11
N LEU A 409 13.68 -0.86 24.16
CA LEU A 409 12.43 -0.69 23.41
C LEU A 409 11.27 -0.48 24.38
N ASN A 410 10.73 0.73 24.47
CA ASN A 410 9.52 1.03 25.23
C ASN A 410 8.42 1.43 24.25
N TYR A 411 7.21 0.91 24.40
CA TYR A 411 6.12 1.15 23.44
C TYR A 411 4.74 1.11 24.13
N GLY A 412 3.80 1.90 23.61
CA GLY A 412 2.40 1.87 24.04
C GLY A 412 1.55 0.80 23.34
N GLY A 413 1.90 0.44 22.10
CA GLY A 413 1.28 -0.60 21.29
C GLY A 413 2.09 -1.91 21.31
N ASP A 414 2.87 -2.17 20.26
CA ASP A 414 3.83 -3.27 20.17
C ASP A 414 5.17 -2.85 19.52
N TYR A 415 6.16 -3.75 19.53
CA TYR A 415 7.29 -3.68 18.59
C TYR A 415 7.02 -4.59 17.39
N ASN A 416 6.99 -4.03 16.19
CA ASN A 416 6.76 -4.76 14.95
C ASN A 416 8.09 -4.98 14.23
N ILE A 417 8.53 -6.23 14.08
CA ILE A 417 9.69 -6.58 13.23
C ILE A 417 9.18 -7.08 11.88
N ARG A 418 9.58 -6.42 10.78
CA ARG A 418 9.18 -6.84 9.43
C ARG A 418 9.96 -8.08 9.01
N THR A 419 9.33 -9.26 9.06
CA THR A 419 9.92 -10.51 8.57
C THR A 419 9.16 -11.03 7.35
N LYS A 420 9.63 -12.12 6.74
CA LYS A 420 8.87 -12.90 5.74
C LYS A 420 7.45 -13.23 6.21
N ALA A 421 7.29 -13.53 7.50
CA ALA A 421 6.01 -13.94 8.05
C ALA A 421 5.03 -12.77 8.20
N SER A 422 5.51 -11.52 8.19
CA SER A 422 4.68 -10.31 8.21
C SER A 422 3.82 -10.15 6.94
N TYR A 423 4.17 -10.84 5.86
CA TYR A 423 3.43 -10.88 4.60
C TYR A 423 2.51 -12.11 4.47
N SER A 424 2.25 -12.83 5.55
CA SER A 424 1.39 -14.02 5.55
C SER A 424 -0.10 -13.70 5.41
N GLY A 425 -0.87 -14.68 4.94
CA GLY A 425 -2.32 -14.59 4.82
C GLY A 425 -2.78 -13.80 3.59
N THR A 426 -4.02 -13.33 3.63
CA THR A 426 -4.68 -12.75 2.45
C THR A 426 -4.84 -11.23 2.53
N VAL A 427 -5.18 -10.65 1.37
CA VAL A 427 -5.79 -9.34 1.18
C VAL A 427 -6.95 -9.52 0.21
N LEU A 428 -7.91 -8.58 0.16
CA LEU A 428 -8.96 -8.61 -0.85
C LEU A 428 -8.48 -7.90 -2.13
N ASP A 429 -8.81 -8.46 -3.28
CA ASP A 429 -8.64 -7.79 -4.58
C ASP A 429 -9.79 -6.80 -4.88
N ALA A 430 -9.82 -6.26 -6.10
CA ALA A 430 -10.82 -5.27 -6.52
C ALA A 430 -12.26 -5.83 -6.59
N ASP A 431 -12.41 -7.15 -6.78
CA ASP A 431 -13.70 -7.85 -6.80
C ASP A 431 -14.10 -8.36 -5.40
N GLY A 432 -13.23 -8.14 -4.40
CA GLY A 432 -13.43 -8.54 -3.01
C GLY A 432 -13.03 -9.99 -2.72
N ILE A 433 -12.34 -10.67 -3.64
CA ILE A 433 -11.90 -12.07 -3.49
C ILE A 433 -10.58 -12.10 -2.70
N PRO A 434 -10.39 -13.05 -1.76
CA PRO A 434 -9.17 -13.13 -0.97
C PRO A 434 -8.02 -13.70 -1.80
N VAL A 435 -6.97 -12.91 -2.01
CA VAL A 435 -5.74 -13.32 -2.70
C VAL A 435 -4.55 -13.34 -1.74
N ALA A 436 -3.51 -14.11 -2.05
CA ALA A 436 -2.30 -14.16 -1.24
C ALA A 436 -1.63 -12.77 -1.17
N ARG A 437 -1.38 -12.30 0.05
CA ARG A 437 -0.65 -11.05 0.30
C ARG A 437 0.75 -11.15 -0.30
N GLN A 438 1.14 -10.12 -1.05
CA GLN A 438 2.44 -10.05 -1.71
C GLN A 438 3.48 -9.38 -0.81
N ASP A 439 4.73 -9.83 -0.90
CA ASP A 439 5.86 -9.18 -0.23
C ASP A 439 6.25 -7.89 -0.98
N THR A 440 6.04 -6.75 -0.32
CA THR A 440 6.36 -5.42 -0.84
C THR A 440 7.68 -4.85 -0.30
N SER A 441 8.44 -5.61 0.48
CA SER A 441 9.68 -5.16 1.13
C SER A 441 10.88 -5.03 0.19
N GLY A 442 10.81 -5.65 -1.00
CA GLY A 442 11.97 -5.85 -1.87
C GLY A 442 12.99 -6.85 -1.30
N GLY A 443 12.61 -7.66 -0.31
CA GLY A 443 13.49 -8.58 0.40
C GLY A 443 14.23 -7.95 1.60
N VAL A 444 13.90 -6.71 1.96
CA VAL A 444 14.47 -6.01 3.13
C VAL A 444 13.63 -6.32 4.37
N TYR A 445 14.18 -7.14 5.26
CA TYR A 445 13.54 -7.47 6.54
C TYR A 445 14.23 -6.75 7.70
N GLY A 446 13.48 -6.51 8.77
CA GLY A 446 14.02 -6.03 10.04
C GLY A 446 14.63 -7.17 10.84
N SER A 447 15.67 -6.86 11.60
CA SER A 447 16.26 -7.74 12.62
C SER A 447 16.87 -6.91 13.73
N VAL A 448 17.01 -7.48 14.94
CA VAL A 448 17.80 -6.89 16.03
C VAL A 448 18.89 -7.86 16.44
N THR A 449 20.13 -7.51 16.13
CA THR A 449 21.30 -8.37 16.28
C THR A 449 22.23 -7.84 17.37
N PHE A 450 22.59 -8.69 18.31
CA PHE A 450 23.67 -8.49 19.27
C PHE A 450 24.81 -9.44 18.89
N SER A 451 25.79 -8.93 18.16
CA SER A 451 26.82 -9.77 17.52
C SER A 451 27.98 -10.19 18.44
N ASN A 452 28.08 -9.60 19.63
CA ASN A 452 29.12 -9.91 20.60
C ASN A 452 28.61 -10.91 21.65
N ALA A 453 29.16 -12.13 21.66
CA ALA A 453 28.73 -13.21 22.54
C ALA A 453 28.97 -12.96 24.06
N ALA A 454 29.72 -11.90 24.42
CA ALA A 454 29.83 -11.45 25.81
C ALA A 454 28.58 -10.68 26.28
N ASN A 455 27.82 -10.10 25.35
CA ASN A 455 26.62 -9.32 25.62
C ASN A 455 25.44 -10.27 25.86
N THR A 456 25.10 -10.50 27.14
CA THR A 456 24.05 -11.48 27.52
C THR A 456 22.70 -10.85 27.87
N ASP A 457 22.66 -9.54 28.05
CA ASP A 457 21.56 -8.80 28.69
C ASP A 457 21.38 -7.37 28.12
N GLY A 458 22.02 -7.04 26.99
CA GLY A 458 21.92 -5.73 26.33
C GLY A 458 20.55 -5.39 25.73
N LEU A 459 19.54 -6.25 25.84
CA LEU A 459 18.17 -5.95 25.42
C LEU A 459 17.26 -5.74 26.62
N THR A 460 16.58 -4.59 26.65
CA THR A 460 15.47 -4.32 27.57
C THR A 460 14.22 -3.93 26.78
N ILE A 461 13.07 -4.54 27.07
CA ILE A 461 11.78 -4.22 26.46
C ILE A 461 10.77 -3.87 27.56
N ASN A 462 10.18 -2.68 27.51
CA ASN A 462 9.23 -2.15 28.51
C ASN A 462 9.72 -2.35 29.96
N GLY A 463 11.00 -2.00 30.20
CA GLY A 463 11.66 -2.14 31.50
C GLY A 463 11.99 -3.58 31.94
N GLN A 464 11.82 -4.58 31.08
CA GLN A 464 12.20 -5.98 31.35
C GLN A 464 13.42 -6.38 30.53
N THR A 465 14.48 -6.87 31.18
CA THR A 465 15.71 -7.36 30.53
C THR A 465 15.49 -8.76 29.95
N TYR A 466 16.00 -8.99 28.73
CA TYR A 466 15.94 -10.27 28.03
C TYR A 466 17.30 -10.96 28.04
N THR A 467 17.31 -12.27 28.30
CA THR A 467 18.51 -13.12 28.17
C THR A 467 18.78 -13.38 26.70
N LEU A 468 19.95 -12.95 26.22
CA LEU A 468 20.39 -13.08 24.83
C LEU A 468 21.00 -14.47 24.58
N ILE A 469 20.49 -15.16 23.55
CA ILE A 469 20.90 -16.49 23.12
C ILE A 469 21.76 -16.37 21.84
N HIS A 470 23.04 -16.70 21.96
CA HIS A 470 24.04 -16.62 20.87
C HIS A 470 24.40 -17.98 20.27
N SER A 471 23.88 -19.08 20.84
CA SER A 471 24.25 -20.43 20.41
C SER A 471 23.16 -21.46 20.71
N MET A 472 23.13 -22.51 19.90
CA MET A 472 22.25 -23.67 20.12
C MET A 472 22.50 -24.37 21.47
N ALA A 473 23.72 -24.28 22.02
CA ALA A 473 24.04 -24.82 23.34
C ALA A 473 23.40 -24.01 24.49
N GLN A 474 23.34 -22.67 24.36
CA GLN A 474 22.59 -21.84 25.31
C GLN A 474 21.07 -22.07 25.19
N LEU A 475 20.58 -22.31 23.98
CA LEU A 475 19.17 -22.61 23.72
C LEU A 475 18.73 -23.95 24.33
N ASP A 476 19.51 -25.02 24.13
CA ASP A 476 19.29 -26.34 24.74
C ASP A 476 19.37 -26.28 26.28
N ALA A 477 20.29 -25.46 26.82
CA ALA A 477 20.48 -25.32 28.27
C ALA A 477 19.36 -24.57 29.01
N ILE A 478 18.36 -23.99 28.31
CA ILE A 478 17.31 -23.15 28.93
C ILE A 478 16.60 -23.88 30.08
N ASP A 479 16.08 -25.11 29.88
CA ASP A 479 15.36 -25.83 30.93
C ASP A 479 16.24 -26.73 31.83
N GLY A 480 17.57 -26.68 31.64
CA GLY A 480 18.55 -27.49 32.39
C GLY A 480 18.65 -28.95 31.93
N TYR A 481 17.92 -29.35 30.90
CA TYR A 481 18.12 -30.62 30.19
C TYR A 481 19.21 -30.49 29.12
N ASN A 482 19.69 -31.62 28.61
CA ASN A 482 20.51 -31.67 27.40
C ASN A 482 19.84 -32.62 26.41
N ALA A 483 19.23 -32.07 25.36
CA ALA A 483 18.49 -32.87 24.39
C ALA A 483 19.40 -33.60 23.40
N VAL A 484 20.69 -33.24 23.28
CA VAL A 484 21.67 -33.97 22.46
C VAL A 484 22.05 -35.30 23.11
N THR A 485 22.36 -35.32 24.41
CA THR A 485 22.78 -36.52 25.15
C THR A 485 21.62 -37.24 25.85
N ASN A 486 20.42 -36.65 25.88
CA ASN A 486 19.24 -37.17 26.59
C ASN A 486 19.55 -37.36 28.10
N THR A 487 20.14 -36.34 28.73
CA THR A 487 20.56 -36.36 30.15
C THR A 487 20.24 -35.06 30.87
N GLY A 488 20.07 -35.11 32.19
CA GLY A 488 19.73 -33.96 33.03
C GLY A 488 18.30 -34.06 33.55
N THR A 489 17.83 -32.98 34.18
CA THR A 489 16.47 -32.87 34.72
C THR A 489 15.87 -31.55 34.26
N ALA A 490 14.93 -31.61 33.32
CA ALA A 490 14.19 -30.43 32.88
C ALA A 490 13.39 -29.82 34.05
N VAL A 491 13.55 -28.52 34.30
CA VAL A 491 12.80 -27.77 35.31
C VAL A 491 11.77 -26.83 34.66
N ILE A 492 10.81 -26.31 35.44
CA ILE A 492 9.92 -25.26 34.94
C ILE A 492 10.76 -24.04 34.58
N ASN A 493 10.86 -23.72 33.30
CA ASN A 493 11.49 -22.49 32.86
C ASN A 493 10.44 -21.38 32.71
N SER A 494 10.58 -20.32 33.50
CA SER A 494 9.93 -19.03 33.27
C SER A 494 11.01 -18.00 32.95
N GLY A 495 10.90 -17.28 31.83
CA GLY A 495 11.85 -16.21 31.52
C GLY A 495 11.52 -15.41 30.27
N LEU A 496 12.41 -14.47 29.97
CA LEU A 496 12.37 -13.61 28.79
C LEU A 496 13.67 -13.86 28.02
N TYR A 497 13.55 -14.42 26.82
CA TYR A 497 14.69 -14.83 26.01
C TYR A 497 14.57 -14.26 24.61
N ALA A 498 15.71 -13.90 24.03
CA ALA A 498 15.79 -13.43 22.67
C ALA A 498 16.96 -14.09 21.92
N LEU A 499 16.77 -14.40 20.64
CA LEU A 499 17.91 -14.72 19.77
C LEU A 499 18.75 -13.45 19.56
N ALA A 500 20.04 -13.55 19.79
CA ALA A 500 21.00 -12.47 19.56
C ALA A 500 21.43 -12.36 18.10
N THR A 501 21.33 -13.47 17.36
CA THR A 501 21.78 -13.64 15.98
C THR A 501 21.12 -14.89 15.39
N ASP A 502 21.30 -15.13 14.09
CA ASP A 502 20.92 -16.40 13.46
C ASP A 502 21.72 -17.56 14.05
N LEU A 503 21.05 -18.69 14.33
CA LEU A 503 21.66 -19.90 14.86
C LEU A 503 21.69 -21.01 13.80
N ASP A 504 22.80 -21.74 13.72
CA ASP A 504 22.91 -22.96 12.91
C ASP A 504 23.02 -24.19 13.81
N ALA A 505 22.16 -25.18 13.58
CA ALA A 505 22.13 -26.47 14.28
C ALA A 505 22.79 -27.60 13.49
N ALA A 506 23.42 -27.31 12.34
CA ALA A 506 24.05 -28.29 11.47
C ALA A 506 25.01 -29.24 12.20
N GLY A 507 24.98 -30.51 11.80
CA GLY A 507 25.82 -31.57 12.40
C GLY A 507 25.35 -32.08 13.77
N THR A 508 24.37 -31.43 14.41
CA THR A 508 23.79 -31.89 15.68
C THR A 508 22.47 -32.64 15.42
N THR A 509 22.18 -33.67 16.21
CA THR A 509 20.87 -34.32 16.25
C THR A 509 20.38 -34.33 17.68
N TYR A 510 19.24 -33.70 17.93
CA TYR A 510 18.59 -33.68 19.24
C TYR A 510 17.68 -34.90 19.36
N LEU A 511 17.76 -35.59 20.49
CA LEU A 511 17.01 -36.82 20.79
C LEU A 511 15.65 -36.55 21.45
N ASN A 512 15.39 -35.29 21.82
CA ASN A 512 14.13 -34.77 22.34
C ASN A 512 13.93 -33.31 21.92
N SER A 513 12.80 -32.72 22.30
CA SER A 513 12.61 -31.26 22.29
C SER A 513 13.67 -30.57 23.17
N LEU A 514 14.19 -29.42 22.71
CA LEU A 514 15.25 -28.68 23.39
C LEU A 514 14.76 -28.00 24.67
N VAL A 515 13.52 -27.48 24.66
CA VAL A 515 12.93 -26.79 25.81
C VAL A 515 11.56 -27.35 26.12
N GLY A 516 11.26 -27.57 27.40
CA GLY A 516 9.95 -27.98 27.88
C GLY A 516 9.65 -29.44 27.55
N LEU A 517 10.51 -30.35 27.99
CA LEU A 517 10.39 -31.80 27.74
C LEU A 517 9.07 -32.43 28.20
N ALA A 518 8.43 -31.89 29.25
CA ALA A 518 7.18 -32.42 29.82
C ALA A 518 6.26 -31.31 30.32
N LEU A 519 4.99 -31.64 30.60
CA LEU A 519 4.03 -30.72 31.25
C LEU A 519 4.55 -30.14 32.58
N GLY A 520 5.36 -30.91 33.31
CA GLY A 520 6.00 -30.48 34.56
C GLY A 520 7.18 -29.53 34.39
N SER A 521 7.68 -29.34 33.16
CA SER A 521 8.78 -28.44 32.80
C SER A 521 8.41 -27.45 31.70
N SER A 522 7.11 -27.21 31.46
CA SER A 522 6.64 -26.36 30.35
C SER A 522 7.27 -24.97 30.38
N PHE A 523 7.70 -24.48 29.21
CA PHE A 523 8.26 -23.14 29.04
C PHE A 523 7.20 -22.07 29.30
N ARG A 524 7.58 -20.96 29.93
CA ARG A 524 6.69 -19.84 30.32
C ARG A 524 7.37 -18.50 30.09
N GLY A 525 6.59 -17.48 29.74
CA GLY A 525 7.10 -16.14 29.42
C GLY A 525 7.24 -15.91 27.92
N VAL A 526 8.30 -15.23 27.49
CA VAL A 526 8.47 -14.76 26.11
C VAL A 526 9.74 -15.33 25.51
N PHE A 527 9.62 -15.85 24.29
CA PHE A 527 10.77 -16.13 23.43
C PHE A 527 10.58 -15.33 22.13
N THR A 528 11.53 -14.45 21.82
CA THR A 528 11.52 -13.68 20.56
C THR A 528 12.73 -14.02 19.70
N GLY A 529 12.53 -14.28 18.42
CA GLY A 529 13.62 -14.43 17.46
C GLY A 529 14.22 -13.09 17.03
N LEU A 530 13.59 -11.95 17.33
CA LEU A 530 14.03 -10.63 16.87
C LEU A 530 14.24 -10.53 15.33
N GLY A 531 13.54 -11.33 14.54
CA GLY A 531 13.70 -11.46 13.09
C GLY A 531 14.71 -12.52 12.65
N HIS A 532 15.46 -13.12 13.58
CA HIS A 532 16.46 -14.15 13.31
C HIS A 532 15.88 -15.54 13.04
N VAL A 533 16.72 -16.39 12.45
CA VAL A 533 16.38 -17.78 12.13
C VAL A 533 17.20 -18.78 12.95
N ILE A 534 16.63 -19.97 13.16
CA ILE A 534 17.36 -21.18 13.52
C ILE A 534 17.33 -22.10 12.30
N ASP A 535 18.50 -22.47 11.80
CA ASP A 535 18.68 -23.26 10.59
C ASP A 535 19.16 -24.68 10.89
N ASN A 536 18.82 -25.62 9.99
CA ASN A 536 19.23 -27.03 10.04
C ASN A 536 18.84 -27.80 11.33
N LEU A 537 17.79 -27.36 12.03
CA LEU A 537 17.34 -27.98 13.27
C LEU A 537 16.85 -29.42 13.04
N LYS A 538 17.64 -30.40 13.50
CA LYS A 538 17.33 -31.82 13.39
C LYS A 538 16.96 -32.45 14.74
N ILE A 539 15.73 -32.93 14.86
CA ILE A 539 15.22 -33.61 16.07
C ILE A 539 14.70 -35.00 15.69
N ALA A 540 15.20 -36.05 16.34
CA ALA A 540 14.84 -37.44 16.06
C ALA A 540 14.55 -38.20 17.36
N THR A 541 13.28 -38.35 17.71
CA THR A 541 12.86 -38.92 19.01
C THR A 541 12.41 -40.37 18.89
N ASN A 542 12.92 -41.22 19.79
CA ASN A 542 12.67 -42.68 19.80
C ASN A 542 11.58 -43.10 20.81
N GLY A 543 10.84 -42.16 21.40
CA GLY A 543 9.90 -42.40 22.50
C GLY A 543 8.55 -41.70 22.35
N PRO A 544 7.67 -41.76 23.37
CA PRO A 544 6.33 -41.16 23.39
C PRO A 544 6.34 -39.65 23.65
N ALA A 545 7.33 -38.92 23.13
CA ALA A 545 7.58 -37.52 23.45
C ALA A 545 6.97 -36.57 22.40
N ASN A 546 6.30 -35.53 22.89
CA ASN A 546 6.01 -34.35 22.07
C ASN A 546 7.33 -33.70 21.64
N THR A 547 7.47 -33.49 20.32
CA THR A 547 8.74 -33.25 19.63
C THR A 547 8.67 -31.93 18.85
N ALA A 548 9.38 -30.91 19.29
CA ALA A 548 9.58 -29.63 18.59
C ALA A 548 10.77 -28.88 19.20
N LEU A 549 11.05 -27.65 18.78
CA LEU A 549 11.95 -26.77 19.54
C LEU A 549 11.45 -26.61 21.00
N PHE A 550 10.14 -26.32 21.16
CA PHE A 550 9.43 -26.31 22.44
C PHE A 550 8.45 -27.50 22.54
N GLY A 551 8.73 -28.47 23.40
CA GLY A 551 7.87 -29.65 23.58
C GLY A 551 6.50 -29.28 24.17
N TYR A 552 6.54 -28.58 25.30
CA TYR A 552 5.36 -28.08 26.02
C TYR A 552 5.53 -26.61 26.42
N THR A 553 4.49 -25.79 26.18
CA THR A 553 4.47 -24.37 26.56
C THR A 553 3.23 -24.00 27.37
N GLY A 554 3.43 -23.10 28.32
CA GLY A 554 2.39 -22.48 29.15
C GLY A 554 1.70 -23.41 30.13
N ASN A 555 0.68 -22.86 30.79
CA ASN A 555 -0.34 -23.55 31.58
C ASN A 555 -1.51 -22.59 31.84
N THR A 556 -2.45 -22.95 32.72
CA THR A 556 -3.63 -22.13 33.04
C THR A 556 -3.37 -20.75 33.65
N ASN A 557 -2.14 -20.46 34.10
CA ASN A 557 -1.85 -19.32 34.97
C ASN A 557 -0.84 -18.31 34.37
N ILE A 558 -0.07 -18.69 33.34
CA ILE A 558 0.95 -17.83 32.73
C ILE A 558 0.88 -18.02 31.21
N PRO A 559 0.54 -16.96 30.43
CA PRO A 559 0.55 -17.02 28.98
C PRO A 559 1.99 -17.09 28.44
N VAL A 560 2.11 -17.57 27.21
CA VAL A 560 3.37 -17.68 26.47
C VAL A 560 3.26 -16.97 25.14
N THR A 561 4.30 -16.23 24.79
CA THR A 561 4.45 -15.65 23.46
C THR A 561 5.74 -16.18 22.82
N LEU A 562 5.61 -16.89 21.70
CA LEU A 562 6.75 -17.21 20.83
C LEU A 562 6.60 -16.33 19.57
N ARG A 563 7.57 -15.44 19.32
CA ARG A 563 7.44 -14.45 18.24
C ARG A 563 8.70 -14.22 17.42
N ASP A 564 8.51 -13.63 16.23
CA ASP A 564 9.57 -13.05 15.38
C ASP A 564 10.71 -14.03 15.02
N ILE A 565 10.39 -15.31 14.79
CA ILE A 565 11.37 -16.40 14.58
C ILE A 565 11.10 -17.22 13.31
N GLY A 566 12.16 -17.45 12.52
CA GLY A 566 12.15 -18.45 11.45
C GLY A 566 12.82 -19.76 11.86
N LEU A 567 12.27 -20.90 11.44
CA LEU A 567 12.90 -22.21 11.56
C LEU A 567 13.14 -22.79 10.16
N THR A 568 14.36 -22.71 9.65
CA THR A 568 14.69 -23.10 8.28
C THR A 568 15.37 -24.46 8.21
N ARG A 569 15.09 -25.21 7.13
CA ARG A 569 15.67 -26.54 6.86
C ARG A 569 15.52 -27.53 8.03
N VAL A 570 14.38 -27.52 8.71
CA VAL A 570 14.13 -28.45 9.83
C VAL A 570 14.03 -29.89 9.34
N ASP A 571 14.55 -30.83 10.12
CA ASP A 571 14.41 -32.28 9.90
C ASP A 571 13.93 -32.92 11.20
N ILE A 572 12.61 -32.97 11.37
CA ILE A 572 11.97 -33.37 12.62
C ILE A 572 11.23 -34.69 12.42
N SER A 573 11.53 -35.66 13.28
CA SER A 573 10.94 -37.00 13.28
C SER A 573 10.62 -37.46 14.69
N ALA A 574 9.38 -37.94 14.89
CA ALA A 574 8.92 -38.49 16.15
C ALA A 574 8.38 -39.92 15.98
N ALA A 575 8.94 -40.86 16.74
CA ALA A 575 8.48 -42.25 16.75
C ALA A 575 7.04 -42.42 17.28
N SER A 576 6.55 -41.45 18.05
CA SER A 576 5.14 -41.33 18.49
C SER A 576 4.89 -39.96 19.10
N GLY A 577 3.62 -39.60 19.36
CA GLY A 577 3.26 -38.29 19.92
C GLY A 577 3.12 -37.21 18.84
N THR A 578 3.11 -35.93 19.24
CA THR A 578 2.98 -34.83 18.28
C THR A 578 4.36 -34.31 17.85
N ALA A 579 4.58 -34.12 16.55
CA ALA A 579 5.76 -33.45 16.01
C ALA A 579 5.40 -32.06 15.45
N ALA A 580 6.27 -31.08 15.66
CA ALA A 580 6.17 -29.74 15.07
C ALA A 580 7.53 -29.05 14.99
N ALA A 581 7.66 -27.96 14.22
CA ALA A 581 8.90 -27.19 14.20
C ALA A 581 9.10 -26.35 15.48
N LEU A 582 8.15 -25.45 15.79
CA LEU A 582 8.29 -24.49 16.87
C LEU A 582 7.73 -25.02 18.19
N VAL A 583 6.46 -25.42 18.23
CA VAL A 583 5.80 -25.88 19.46
C VAL A 583 4.97 -27.13 19.25
N SER A 584 5.19 -28.18 20.05
CA SER A 584 4.40 -29.42 19.93
C SER A 584 3.08 -29.37 20.71
N SER A 585 3.04 -28.77 21.91
CA SER A 585 1.83 -28.65 22.72
C SER A 585 1.81 -27.39 23.60
N GLY A 586 1.10 -26.35 23.17
CA GLY A 586 0.92 -25.10 23.90
C GLY A 586 -0.47 -24.92 24.52
N THR A 587 -0.51 -24.41 25.75
CA THR A 587 -1.73 -23.92 26.42
C THR A 587 -1.52 -22.46 26.82
N TYR A 588 -2.49 -21.58 26.58
CA TYR A 588 -2.33 -20.12 26.71
C TYR A 588 -1.09 -19.62 25.94
N THR A 589 -0.89 -20.14 24.73
CA THR A 589 0.30 -19.89 23.90
C THR A 589 -0.10 -19.18 22.61
N SER A 590 0.42 -17.96 22.43
CA SER A 590 0.30 -17.18 21.21
C SER A 590 1.58 -17.32 20.37
N LEU A 591 1.39 -17.50 19.06
CA LEU A 591 2.46 -17.52 18.06
C LEU A 591 2.29 -16.29 17.16
N HIS A 592 3.36 -15.50 17.01
CA HIS A 592 3.32 -14.27 16.21
C HIS A 592 4.52 -14.17 15.25
N ASN A 593 4.28 -13.83 13.98
CA ASN A 593 5.36 -13.46 13.04
C ASN A 593 6.45 -14.54 12.91
N ALA A 594 6.03 -15.81 12.83
CA ALA A 594 6.91 -16.98 12.92
C ALA A 594 6.66 -18.00 11.80
N TYR A 595 7.70 -18.72 11.37
CA TYR A 595 7.59 -19.60 10.20
C TYR A 595 8.50 -20.83 10.20
N SER A 596 8.17 -21.83 9.37
CA SER A 596 8.99 -23.03 9.18
C SER A 596 9.18 -23.49 7.73
N THR A 597 10.33 -24.12 7.46
CA THR A 597 10.68 -24.77 6.18
C THR A 597 11.43 -26.09 6.44
N GLY A 598 11.30 -27.09 5.58
CA GLY A 598 11.95 -28.41 5.73
C GLY A 598 10.94 -29.56 5.77
N SER A 599 11.11 -30.49 6.71
CA SER A 599 10.23 -31.66 6.89
C SER A 599 9.92 -31.95 8.36
N VAL A 600 8.63 -32.20 8.65
CA VAL A 600 8.14 -32.61 9.97
C VAL A 600 7.38 -33.92 9.83
N SER A 601 7.78 -34.94 10.59
CA SER A 601 7.20 -36.28 10.51
C SER A 601 6.88 -36.86 11.89
N SER A 602 5.75 -37.57 12.00
CA SER A 602 5.39 -38.34 13.20
C SER A 602 4.64 -39.61 12.85
N ALA A 603 4.87 -40.69 13.59
CA ALA A 603 4.02 -41.87 13.52
C ALA A 603 2.60 -41.65 14.09
N SER A 604 2.35 -40.51 14.75
CA SER A 604 1.03 -40.12 15.28
C SER A 604 0.57 -38.77 14.70
N SER A 605 0.90 -37.64 15.32
CA SER A 605 0.33 -36.33 14.93
C SER A 605 1.44 -35.39 14.47
N ALA A 606 1.24 -34.65 13.38
CA ALA A 606 2.26 -33.73 12.87
C ALA A 606 1.67 -32.37 12.48
N GLY A 607 2.39 -31.29 12.76
CA GLY A 607 2.03 -29.92 12.35
C GLY A 607 3.26 -29.16 11.88
N GLY A 608 3.23 -28.51 10.72
CA GLY A 608 4.46 -27.96 10.11
C GLY A 608 5.17 -26.89 10.96
N LEU A 609 4.43 -26.03 11.65
CA LEU A 609 4.97 -25.07 12.62
C LEU A 609 4.57 -25.42 14.06
N ALA A 610 3.32 -25.82 14.26
CA ALA A 610 2.75 -26.07 15.58
C ALA A 610 1.91 -27.35 15.64
N GLY A 611 2.03 -28.09 16.74
CA GLY A 611 1.24 -29.27 17.04
C GLY A 611 -0.15 -28.90 17.54
N THR A 612 -0.38 -29.05 18.84
CA THR A 612 -1.62 -28.58 19.48
C THR A 612 -1.40 -27.23 20.15
N VAL A 613 -2.22 -26.22 19.82
CA VAL A 613 -2.25 -24.92 20.49
C VAL A 613 -3.66 -24.65 21.03
N THR A 614 -3.75 -24.29 22.30
CA THR A 614 -5.02 -24.12 23.02
C THR A 614 -5.06 -22.79 23.78
N TYR A 615 -6.03 -21.93 23.45
CA TYR A 615 -6.17 -20.54 23.90
C TYR A 615 -4.97 -19.63 23.55
N GLY A 616 -5.22 -18.59 22.75
CA GLY A 616 -4.20 -17.66 22.29
C GLY A 616 -4.47 -17.13 20.88
N THR A 617 -3.56 -16.30 20.39
CA THR A 617 -3.61 -15.73 19.03
C THR A 617 -2.51 -16.33 18.18
N GLN A 618 -2.87 -16.88 17.03
CA GLN A 618 -1.94 -17.49 16.08
C GLN A 618 -1.94 -16.59 14.84
N SER A 619 -0.90 -15.77 14.66
CA SER A 619 -0.96 -14.62 13.73
C SER A 619 0.33 -14.34 12.98
N LYS A 620 0.24 -13.91 11.71
CA LYS A 620 1.41 -13.70 10.83
C LYS A 620 2.28 -14.97 10.79
N LEU A 621 1.72 -16.12 10.42
CA LEU A 621 2.41 -17.42 10.47
C LEU A 621 2.51 -18.07 9.09
N PHE A 622 3.58 -18.85 8.85
CA PHE A 622 3.57 -19.76 7.69
C PHE A 622 4.42 -21.03 7.82
N SER A 623 4.08 -22.02 6.99
CA SER A 623 4.86 -23.25 6.83
C SER A 623 4.96 -23.66 5.36
N THR A 624 6.18 -23.89 4.91
CA THR A 624 6.50 -24.53 3.63
C THR A 624 6.93 -25.99 3.83
N ALA A 625 6.94 -26.48 5.07
CA ALA A 625 7.49 -27.78 5.41
C ALA A 625 6.57 -28.92 4.94
N THR A 626 7.17 -30.00 4.41
CA THR A 626 6.41 -31.24 4.14
C THR A 626 6.03 -31.89 5.46
N VAL A 627 4.73 -32.17 5.67
CA VAL A 627 4.21 -32.68 6.94
C VAL A 627 3.68 -34.10 6.77
N THR A 628 4.29 -35.06 7.45
CA THR A 628 3.88 -36.48 7.42
C THR A 628 3.35 -36.94 8.78
N GLY A 629 2.16 -37.55 8.82
CA GLY A 629 1.53 -38.00 10.08
C GLY A 629 0.69 -39.27 9.95
N LEU A 630 0.20 -39.79 11.09
CA LEU A 630 -1.10 -40.47 11.07
C LEU A 630 -2.14 -39.43 10.67
N SER A 631 -2.20 -38.30 11.39
CA SER A 631 -3.03 -37.13 11.08
C SER A 631 -2.20 -35.85 11.10
N ALA A 632 -2.46 -34.91 10.20
CA ALA A 632 -1.51 -33.83 9.89
C ALA A 632 -2.15 -32.45 9.65
N GLY A 633 -1.42 -31.38 9.95
CA GLY A 633 -1.75 -30.02 9.53
C GLY A 633 -0.52 -29.35 8.90
N GLY A 634 -0.62 -28.79 7.70
CA GLY A 634 0.56 -28.19 7.04
C GLY A 634 1.18 -27.04 7.81
N LEU A 635 0.41 -26.34 8.66
CA LEU A 635 0.90 -25.39 9.66
C LEU A 635 0.60 -25.83 11.10
N ILE A 636 -0.68 -26.03 11.44
CA ILE A 636 -1.15 -26.32 12.80
C ILE A 636 -1.84 -27.69 12.82
N ARG A 637 -1.41 -28.61 13.68
CA ARG A 637 -2.14 -29.89 13.79
C ARG A 637 -3.50 -29.73 14.47
N THR A 638 -3.58 -29.03 15.59
CA THR A 638 -4.83 -28.81 16.35
C THR A 638 -4.89 -27.39 16.91
N SER A 639 -5.96 -26.66 16.62
CA SER A 639 -6.27 -25.35 17.23
C SER A 639 -7.52 -25.44 18.10
N ASN A 640 -7.44 -25.10 19.38
CA ASN A 640 -8.59 -25.07 20.29
C ASN A 640 -8.75 -23.69 20.96
N GLY A 641 -9.89 -23.01 20.77
CA GLY A 641 -10.14 -21.74 21.45
C GLY A 641 -9.23 -20.58 21.03
N ASN A 642 -8.72 -20.57 19.78
CA ASN A 642 -7.80 -19.54 19.29
C ASN A 642 -8.42 -18.67 18.19
N THR A 643 -7.86 -17.48 17.98
CA THR A 643 -7.97 -16.78 16.69
C THR A 643 -6.75 -17.13 15.84
N VAL A 644 -6.98 -17.63 14.63
CA VAL A 644 -5.94 -17.98 13.65
C VAL A 644 -6.07 -17.04 12.46
N GLN A 645 -5.13 -16.10 12.29
CA GLN A 645 -5.30 -14.99 11.34
C GLN A 645 -4.03 -14.61 10.58
N TYR A 646 -4.16 -14.09 9.36
CA TYR A 646 -3.03 -13.66 8.52
C TYR A 646 -1.97 -14.77 8.38
N THR A 647 -2.38 -15.98 7.97
CA THR A 647 -1.52 -17.15 8.01
C THR A 647 -1.67 -18.07 6.81
N HIS A 648 -0.61 -18.79 6.44
CA HIS A 648 -0.67 -19.68 5.27
C HIS A 648 0.19 -20.95 5.35
N ALA A 649 -0.10 -21.90 4.47
CA ALA A 649 0.70 -23.11 4.29
C ALA A 649 0.87 -23.47 2.81
N SER A 650 2.05 -23.95 2.44
CA SER A 650 2.38 -24.37 1.07
C SER A 650 3.14 -25.69 0.96
N GLY A 651 3.56 -26.27 2.09
CA GLY A 651 4.14 -27.61 2.12
C GLY A 651 3.09 -28.70 1.91
N GLU A 652 3.50 -29.81 1.30
CA GLU A 652 2.66 -31.01 1.10
C GLU A 652 2.29 -31.67 2.43
N VAL A 653 1.05 -32.15 2.54
CA VAL A 653 0.53 -32.84 3.72
C VAL A 653 0.21 -34.31 3.37
N ILE A 654 0.94 -35.23 3.99
CA ILE A 654 0.79 -36.68 3.80
C ILE A 654 0.32 -37.31 5.12
N ALA A 655 -0.93 -37.75 5.16
CA ALA A 655 -1.51 -38.40 6.34
C ALA A 655 -1.85 -39.87 6.06
N ARG A 656 -1.85 -40.70 7.11
CA ARG A 656 -2.25 -42.11 7.01
C ARG A 656 -3.71 -42.33 7.40
N SER A 657 -4.23 -41.59 8.37
CA SER A 657 -5.66 -41.55 8.78
C SER A 657 -5.93 -40.48 9.85
N GLY A 658 -7.06 -39.79 9.75
CA GLY A 658 -7.60 -38.87 10.73
C GLY A 658 -7.72 -37.45 10.17
N ALA A 659 -8.23 -36.53 10.99
CA ALA A 659 -8.43 -35.13 10.61
C ALA A 659 -7.14 -34.50 10.06
N SER A 660 -7.14 -34.15 8.78
CA SER A 660 -5.95 -33.74 8.04
C SER A 660 -6.24 -32.56 7.11
N GLY A 661 -5.39 -31.53 7.12
CA GLY A 661 -5.58 -30.40 6.22
C GLY A 661 -4.36 -29.53 5.94
N GLY A 662 -4.40 -28.80 4.82
CA GLY A 662 -3.26 -28.05 4.30
C GLY A 662 -2.80 -26.93 5.22
N LEU A 663 -3.70 -26.21 5.89
CA LEU A 663 -3.35 -25.26 6.96
C LEU A 663 -3.50 -25.91 8.34
N ILE A 664 -4.69 -26.44 8.64
CA ILE A 664 -5.04 -26.96 9.98
C ILE A 664 -5.60 -28.38 9.90
N GLY A 665 -5.06 -29.31 10.70
CA GLY A 665 -5.62 -30.66 10.81
C GLY A 665 -7.02 -30.66 11.43
N GLN A 666 -7.17 -30.02 12.59
CA GLN A 666 -8.44 -29.87 13.30
C GLN A 666 -8.54 -28.52 14.02
N THR A 667 -9.68 -27.83 13.94
CA THR A 667 -10.06 -26.74 14.84
C THR A 667 -11.17 -27.17 15.80
N THR A 668 -11.20 -26.55 16.98
CA THR A 668 -12.36 -26.53 17.88
C THR A 668 -12.51 -25.13 18.44
N ALA A 669 -13.71 -24.53 18.40
CA ALA A 669 -13.95 -23.18 18.95
C ALA A 669 -12.90 -22.13 18.52
N SER A 670 -12.43 -22.19 17.27
CA SER A 670 -11.38 -21.30 16.76
C SER A 670 -11.85 -20.62 15.48
N ASP A 671 -11.61 -19.33 15.39
CA ASP A 671 -11.84 -18.56 14.17
C ASP A 671 -10.62 -18.63 13.27
N VAL A 672 -10.84 -18.66 11.95
CA VAL A 672 -9.80 -18.74 10.93
C VAL A 672 -10.06 -17.63 9.90
N LEU A 673 -9.19 -16.63 9.87
CA LEU A 673 -9.40 -15.36 9.17
C LEU A 673 -8.24 -15.06 8.23
N ASP A 674 -8.52 -14.56 7.04
CA ASP A 674 -7.51 -14.02 6.10
C ASP A 674 -6.34 -14.99 5.86
N SER A 675 -6.65 -16.26 5.60
CA SER A 675 -5.68 -17.37 5.67
C SER A 675 -5.84 -18.40 4.56
N TYR A 676 -4.75 -19.00 4.07
CA TYR A 676 -4.82 -19.86 2.88
C TYR A 676 -3.89 -21.09 2.88
N ALA A 677 -4.18 -22.05 2.01
CA ALA A 677 -3.34 -23.22 1.74
C ALA A 677 -3.11 -23.47 0.24
N THR A 678 -1.91 -23.91 -0.10
CA THR A 678 -1.49 -24.19 -1.50
C THR A 678 -0.84 -25.56 -1.69
N GLY A 679 -0.40 -26.21 -0.61
CA GLY A 679 0.15 -27.57 -0.68
C GLY A 679 -0.95 -28.63 -0.83
N ASN A 680 -0.65 -29.69 -1.57
CA ASN A 680 -1.56 -30.83 -1.74
C ASN A 680 -1.77 -31.58 -0.41
N VAL A 681 -2.95 -32.18 -0.23
CA VAL A 681 -3.33 -32.93 0.96
C VAL A 681 -3.73 -34.35 0.56
N THR A 682 -2.92 -35.34 0.91
CA THR A 682 -3.16 -36.75 0.59
C THR A 682 -3.32 -37.59 1.85
N THR A 683 -4.39 -38.39 1.94
CA THR A 683 -4.51 -39.48 2.91
C THR A 683 -4.39 -40.85 2.25
N THR A 684 -3.66 -41.77 2.87
CA THR A 684 -3.38 -43.10 2.29
C THR A 684 -4.31 -44.24 2.77
N SER A 685 -5.33 -43.94 3.58
CA SER A 685 -6.28 -44.95 4.08
C SER A 685 -7.61 -44.87 3.33
N SER A 686 -8.06 -46.02 2.82
CA SER A 686 -9.35 -46.20 2.15
C SER A 686 -10.54 -46.36 3.10
N THR A 687 -10.31 -46.36 4.42
CA THR A 687 -11.34 -46.56 5.47
C THR A 687 -11.28 -45.50 6.58
N ASP A 688 -10.72 -44.33 6.30
CA ASP A 688 -10.54 -43.27 7.30
C ASP A 688 -11.80 -42.42 7.46
N TYR A 689 -12.31 -42.27 8.70
CA TYR A 689 -13.47 -41.44 9.02
C TYR A 689 -13.09 -39.99 9.42
N GLY A 690 -11.80 -39.66 9.37
CA GLY A 690 -11.27 -38.29 9.46
C GLY A 690 -11.91 -37.36 8.41
N GLY A 691 -11.84 -36.06 8.67
CA GLY A 691 -12.16 -35.07 7.64
C GLY A 691 -10.86 -34.67 6.94
N VAL A 692 -10.86 -34.63 5.61
CA VAL A 692 -9.70 -34.27 4.78
C VAL A 692 -10.02 -33.00 4.02
N GLY A 693 -9.28 -31.92 4.28
CA GLY A 693 -9.57 -30.59 3.71
C GLY A 693 -8.35 -29.88 3.16
N GLY A 694 -8.45 -29.23 2.01
CA GLY A 694 -7.31 -28.46 1.46
C GLY A 694 -6.84 -27.33 2.37
N LEU A 695 -7.75 -26.71 3.16
CA LEU A 695 -7.40 -25.78 4.25
C LEU A 695 -7.51 -26.45 5.62
N ILE A 696 -8.68 -27.01 5.94
CA ILE A 696 -9.00 -27.52 7.29
C ILE A 696 -9.57 -28.94 7.23
N GLY A 697 -8.93 -29.91 7.89
CA GLY A 697 -9.46 -31.29 7.95
C GLY A 697 -10.80 -31.38 8.67
N GLN A 698 -10.86 -30.90 9.91
CA GLN A 698 -12.10 -30.80 10.69
C GLN A 698 -12.29 -29.42 11.33
N PHE A 699 -13.49 -28.85 11.19
CA PHE A 699 -13.88 -27.56 11.75
C PHE A 699 -15.00 -27.75 12.80
N ASN A 700 -14.65 -27.78 14.09
CA ASN A 700 -15.57 -28.24 15.13
C ASN A 700 -16.17 -27.14 16.04
N GLY A 701 -17.48 -27.01 15.95
CA GLY A 701 -18.38 -26.35 16.89
C GLY A 701 -18.32 -26.87 18.33
N SER A 702 -18.05 -25.97 19.28
CA SER A 702 -18.37 -26.18 20.70
C SER A 702 -19.82 -25.78 21.01
N LYS A 703 -20.37 -26.31 22.11
CA LYS A 703 -21.74 -26.03 22.58
C LYS A 703 -22.06 -24.53 22.56
N GLY A 704 -23.06 -24.14 21.77
CA GLY A 704 -23.50 -22.75 21.65
C GLY A 704 -22.45 -21.75 21.16
N SER A 705 -21.34 -22.21 20.57
CA SER A 705 -20.33 -21.32 19.97
C SER A 705 -20.74 -20.87 18.57
N THR A 706 -20.34 -19.65 18.23
CA THR A 706 -20.27 -19.16 16.84
C THR A 706 -18.80 -19.24 16.40
N GLN A 707 -18.55 -19.66 15.16
CA GLN A 707 -17.21 -19.74 14.57
C GLN A 707 -17.20 -19.22 13.13
N TYR A 708 -16.07 -18.62 12.74
CA TYR A 708 -15.88 -17.96 11.47
C TYR A 708 -14.72 -18.56 10.67
N LEU A 709 -14.96 -18.92 9.41
CA LEU A 709 -13.95 -19.11 8.37
C LEU A 709 -14.17 -18.03 7.31
N VAL A 710 -13.26 -17.05 7.22
CA VAL A 710 -13.47 -15.81 6.45
C VAL A 710 -12.24 -15.44 5.64
N ASN A 711 -12.44 -14.95 4.40
CA ASN A 711 -11.37 -14.48 3.50
C ASN A 711 -10.27 -15.54 3.28
N ALA A 712 -10.68 -16.79 3.10
CA ALA A 712 -9.80 -17.95 3.22
C ALA A 712 -9.94 -18.91 2.03
N PHE A 713 -8.83 -19.47 1.55
CA PHE A 713 -8.85 -20.30 0.34
C PHE A 713 -7.87 -21.48 0.33
N ALA A 714 -8.15 -22.46 -0.52
CA ALA A 714 -7.29 -23.59 -0.81
C ALA A 714 -7.07 -23.78 -2.32
N THR A 715 -5.86 -24.18 -2.72
CA THR A 715 -5.53 -24.41 -4.14
C THR A 715 -4.83 -25.74 -4.44
N GLY A 716 -4.30 -26.43 -3.42
CA GLY A 716 -3.72 -27.77 -3.61
C GLY A 716 -4.80 -28.84 -3.78
N ASP A 717 -4.46 -29.92 -4.49
CA ASP A 717 -5.34 -31.08 -4.70
C ASP A 717 -5.56 -31.84 -3.39
N VAL A 718 -6.75 -32.42 -3.24
CA VAL A 718 -7.18 -33.12 -2.02
C VAL A 718 -7.55 -34.57 -2.34
N VAL A 719 -6.78 -35.51 -1.81
CA VAL A 719 -7.02 -36.96 -1.95
C VAL A 719 -7.37 -37.56 -0.59
N GLY A 720 -8.58 -38.11 -0.47
CA GLY A 720 -9.10 -38.69 0.76
C GLY A 720 -9.95 -39.94 0.53
N SER A 721 -10.65 -40.41 1.57
CA SER A 721 -11.58 -41.55 1.46
C SER A 721 -13.04 -41.13 1.58
N ILE A 722 -13.41 -40.44 2.66
CA ILE A 722 -14.75 -39.92 2.98
C ILE A 722 -14.60 -38.60 3.75
N ASN A 723 -15.63 -37.73 3.72
CA ASN A 723 -15.57 -36.37 4.29
C ASN A 723 -14.39 -35.56 3.72
N VAL A 724 -14.30 -35.56 2.38
CA VAL A 724 -13.22 -34.90 1.63
C VAL A 724 -13.74 -33.58 1.06
N GLY A 725 -13.03 -32.48 1.30
CA GLY A 725 -13.40 -31.15 0.85
C GLY A 725 -12.20 -30.37 0.28
N GLY A 726 -12.38 -29.61 -0.80
CA GLY A 726 -11.29 -28.77 -1.32
C GLY A 726 -10.86 -27.68 -0.34
N LEU A 727 -11.76 -27.17 0.51
CA LEU A 727 -11.44 -26.25 1.61
C LEU A 727 -11.54 -26.94 2.98
N VAL A 728 -12.70 -27.53 3.29
CA VAL A 728 -13.00 -28.11 4.61
C VAL A 728 -13.49 -29.56 4.48
N GLY A 729 -12.80 -30.51 5.09
CA GLY A 729 -13.21 -31.91 5.04
C GLY A 729 -14.54 -32.17 5.74
N ARG A 730 -14.61 -31.83 7.03
CA ARG A 730 -15.85 -31.92 7.82
C ARG A 730 -16.02 -30.76 8.80
N ALA A 731 -17.13 -30.05 8.67
CA ALA A 731 -17.62 -29.12 9.67
C ALA A 731 -18.64 -29.84 10.58
N ALA A 732 -18.45 -29.83 11.90
CA ALA A 732 -19.35 -30.54 12.84
C ALA A 732 -19.40 -29.83 14.19
N GLY A 733 -20.12 -30.38 15.17
CA GLY A 733 -20.06 -29.87 16.53
C GLY A 733 -21.15 -30.43 17.45
N ASN A 734 -21.00 -30.19 18.75
CA ASN A 734 -21.94 -30.67 19.75
C ASN A 734 -22.90 -29.55 20.17
N LEU A 735 -24.18 -29.88 20.31
CA LEU A 735 -25.20 -29.01 20.91
C LEU A 735 -25.34 -27.66 20.17
N VAL A 736 -25.61 -27.74 18.87
CA VAL A 736 -26.03 -26.67 17.95
C VAL A 736 -25.13 -25.41 17.96
N PRO A 737 -23.88 -25.53 17.49
CA PRO A 737 -23.05 -24.37 17.13
C PRO A 737 -23.58 -23.66 15.88
N THR A 738 -23.13 -22.42 15.65
CA THR A 738 -23.30 -21.71 14.38
C THR A 738 -21.96 -21.53 13.67
N LEU A 739 -21.88 -21.92 12.41
CA LEU A 739 -20.67 -21.88 11.60
C LEU A 739 -20.87 -20.95 10.38
N TYR A 740 -19.94 -20.02 10.16
CA TYR A 740 -19.93 -19.12 9.02
C TYR A 740 -18.75 -19.41 8.10
N PHE A 741 -19.02 -19.57 6.81
CA PHE A 741 -18.06 -19.72 5.73
C PHE A 741 -18.30 -18.57 4.74
N THR A 742 -17.54 -17.49 4.87
CA THR A 742 -17.82 -16.23 4.16
C THR A 742 -16.63 -15.81 3.32
N ASN A 743 -16.83 -15.59 2.02
CA ASN A 743 -15.77 -15.19 1.10
C ASN A 743 -14.63 -16.22 1.09
N THR A 744 -14.95 -17.47 0.74
CA THR A 744 -14.01 -18.60 0.79
C THR A 744 -14.02 -19.43 -0.48
N TYR A 745 -12.89 -20.00 -0.90
CA TYR A 745 -12.87 -20.81 -2.14
C TYR A 745 -11.88 -21.96 -2.18
N ALA A 746 -12.14 -22.92 -3.06
CA ALA A 746 -11.27 -24.05 -3.37
C ALA A 746 -11.08 -24.22 -4.89
N THR A 747 -9.86 -24.50 -5.33
CA THR A 747 -9.54 -24.62 -6.78
C THR A 747 -8.87 -25.93 -7.18
N GLY A 748 -8.24 -26.67 -6.25
CA GLY A 748 -7.64 -27.98 -6.53
C GLY A 748 -8.67 -29.10 -6.69
N ASP A 749 -8.29 -30.17 -7.39
CA ASP A 749 -9.15 -31.34 -7.64
C ASP A 749 -9.39 -32.12 -6.34
N VAL A 750 -10.62 -32.61 -6.14
CA VAL A 750 -11.03 -33.40 -4.98
C VAL A 750 -11.26 -34.86 -5.39
N THR A 751 -10.41 -35.77 -4.92
CA THR A 751 -10.52 -37.21 -5.21
C THR A 751 -10.80 -38.02 -3.96
N ALA A 752 -11.87 -38.82 -3.98
CA ALA A 752 -12.25 -39.72 -2.91
C ALA A 752 -12.11 -41.19 -3.32
N THR A 753 -11.31 -41.97 -2.58
CA THR A 753 -11.11 -43.42 -2.75
C THR A 753 -11.66 -44.19 -1.55
N TRP A 754 -12.84 -44.78 -1.68
CA TRP A 754 -13.49 -45.56 -0.63
C TRP A 754 -13.53 -47.06 -0.97
N GLN A 755 -13.34 -47.91 0.04
CA GLN A 755 -13.45 -49.37 -0.07
C GLN A 755 -14.32 -49.92 1.06
N GLY A 756 -15.64 -49.92 0.86
CA GLY A 756 -16.61 -50.46 1.82
C GLY A 756 -18.05 -50.08 1.49
N ASP A 757 -18.96 -50.41 2.41
CA ASP A 757 -20.34 -49.88 2.42
C ASP A 757 -20.34 -48.59 3.25
N ALA A 758 -20.57 -47.44 2.59
CA ALA A 758 -20.48 -46.15 3.26
C ALA A 758 -21.74 -45.87 4.09
N GLY A 759 -21.57 -45.55 5.37
CA GLY A 759 -22.68 -45.15 6.24
C GLY A 759 -23.46 -43.94 5.68
N GLN A 760 -24.72 -43.80 6.09
CA GLN A 760 -25.70 -42.86 5.49
C GLN A 760 -25.31 -41.36 5.51
N TYR A 761 -24.23 -40.95 6.18
CA TYR A 761 -23.90 -39.57 6.53
C TYR A 761 -22.50 -39.12 6.04
N MET A 762 -22.06 -39.64 4.90
CA MET A 762 -20.72 -39.43 4.34
C MET A 762 -20.81 -38.51 3.12
N GLY A 763 -19.93 -37.49 3.03
CA GLY A 763 -19.95 -36.49 1.96
C GLY A 763 -18.60 -36.25 1.28
N VAL A 764 -18.62 -35.82 0.02
CA VAL A 764 -17.46 -35.29 -0.72
C VAL A 764 -17.88 -34.01 -1.43
N GLY A 765 -17.09 -32.94 -1.31
CA GLY A 765 -17.44 -31.61 -1.82
C GLY A 765 -16.25 -30.87 -2.42
N GLY A 766 -16.47 -30.08 -3.47
CA GLY A 766 -15.40 -29.23 -4.01
C GLY A 766 -14.96 -28.13 -3.03
N LEU A 767 -15.85 -27.61 -2.17
CA LEU A 767 -15.50 -26.72 -1.05
C LEU A 767 -15.55 -27.45 0.30
N ILE A 768 -16.69 -28.03 0.65
CA ILE A 768 -16.94 -28.65 1.97
C ILE A 768 -17.42 -30.10 1.82
N GLY A 769 -16.67 -31.06 2.36
CA GLY A 769 -17.03 -32.48 2.28
C GLY A 769 -18.34 -32.80 3.00
N SER A 770 -18.42 -32.47 4.29
CA SER A 770 -19.65 -32.60 5.07
C SER A 770 -19.84 -31.52 6.13
N VAL A 771 -21.11 -31.17 6.38
CA VAL A 771 -21.56 -30.32 7.48
C VAL A 771 -22.49 -31.15 8.37
N GLY A 772 -22.24 -31.14 9.68
CA GLY A 772 -22.98 -31.93 10.69
C GLY A 772 -22.45 -33.38 10.84
N ALA A 773 -23.16 -34.18 11.64
CA ALA A 773 -22.95 -35.62 11.76
C ALA A 773 -24.19 -36.34 12.32
N ALA A 774 -24.18 -37.67 12.36
CA ALA A 774 -25.29 -38.54 12.80
C ALA A 774 -25.93 -38.13 14.14
N ASN A 775 -25.13 -37.58 15.06
CA ASN A 775 -25.49 -37.13 16.41
C ASN A 775 -25.08 -35.66 16.68
N SER A 776 -24.77 -34.91 15.62
CA SER A 776 -24.27 -33.53 15.68
C SER A 776 -25.07 -32.67 14.71
N ASN A 777 -26.05 -31.93 15.24
CA ASN A 777 -26.77 -30.94 14.47
C ASN A 777 -26.08 -29.57 14.65
N VAL A 778 -25.94 -28.82 13.56
CA VAL A 778 -25.27 -27.51 13.51
C VAL A 778 -26.12 -26.53 12.70
N ASN A 779 -25.91 -25.23 12.88
CA ASN A 779 -26.35 -24.23 11.92
C ASN A 779 -25.15 -23.80 11.08
N ALA A 780 -25.33 -23.65 9.77
CA ALA A 780 -24.23 -23.35 8.84
C ALA A 780 -24.66 -22.38 7.74
N TYR A 781 -23.85 -21.34 7.55
CA TYR A 781 -24.07 -20.31 6.54
C TYR A 781 -22.85 -20.24 5.63
N ILE A 782 -23.05 -20.52 4.34
CA ILE A 782 -22.03 -20.50 3.30
C ILE A 782 -22.39 -19.35 2.37
N THR A 783 -21.53 -18.34 2.30
CA THR A 783 -21.85 -17.06 1.65
C THR A 783 -20.67 -16.59 0.79
N LYS A 784 -20.93 -16.12 -0.43
CA LYS A 784 -19.90 -15.62 -1.37
C LYS A 784 -18.73 -16.61 -1.54
N SER A 785 -19.03 -17.90 -1.62
CA SER A 785 -18.01 -18.95 -1.57
C SER A 785 -18.10 -19.88 -2.77
N PHE A 786 -16.96 -20.37 -3.27
CA PHE A 786 -16.95 -21.09 -4.55
C PHE A 786 -15.92 -22.22 -4.69
N ALA A 787 -16.20 -23.15 -5.60
CA ALA A 787 -15.32 -24.25 -5.95
C ALA A 787 -15.14 -24.42 -7.46
N THR A 788 -13.93 -24.73 -7.91
CA THR A 788 -13.63 -24.86 -9.36
C THR A 788 -12.95 -26.17 -9.76
N GLY A 789 -12.31 -26.90 -8.83
CA GLY A 789 -11.68 -28.19 -9.12
C GLY A 789 -12.71 -29.31 -9.35
N ASP A 790 -12.33 -30.33 -10.13
CA ASP A 790 -13.19 -31.49 -10.37
C ASP A 790 -13.37 -32.33 -9.10
N VAL A 791 -14.54 -32.94 -8.93
CA VAL A 791 -14.86 -33.86 -7.82
C VAL A 791 -14.99 -35.28 -8.36
N ARG A 792 -14.09 -36.19 -7.95
CA ARG A 792 -14.02 -37.57 -8.46
C ARG A 792 -14.14 -38.60 -7.34
N VAL A 793 -15.06 -39.55 -7.48
CA VAL A 793 -15.28 -40.64 -6.50
C VAL A 793 -14.90 -41.96 -7.15
N LEU A 794 -13.72 -42.47 -6.77
CA LEU A 794 -13.12 -43.69 -7.31
C LEU A 794 -13.40 -44.86 -6.36
N SER A 795 -14.60 -45.42 -6.46
CA SER A 795 -15.03 -46.60 -5.71
C SER A 795 -15.51 -47.72 -6.64
N THR A 796 -15.29 -48.96 -6.22
CA THR A 796 -15.79 -50.19 -6.86
C THR A 796 -16.97 -50.83 -6.09
N SER A 797 -17.43 -50.23 -4.99
CA SER A 797 -18.63 -50.66 -4.25
C SER A 797 -19.83 -49.76 -4.56
N SER A 798 -21.04 -50.32 -4.43
CA SER A 798 -22.31 -49.61 -4.65
C SER A 798 -23.25 -49.88 -3.47
N PRO A 799 -23.72 -48.85 -2.74
CA PRO A 799 -23.37 -47.43 -2.89
C PRO A 799 -21.93 -47.13 -2.43
N ALA A 800 -21.26 -46.21 -3.14
CA ALA A 800 -19.88 -45.82 -2.85
C ALA A 800 -19.77 -44.81 -1.71
N VAL A 801 -20.42 -43.65 -1.87
CA VAL A 801 -20.51 -42.56 -0.89
C VAL A 801 -21.89 -41.92 -1.09
N ASN A 802 -22.57 -41.50 -0.01
CA ASN A 802 -23.98 -41.14 -0.12
C ASN A 802 -24.22 -39.79 -0.83
N ALA A 803 -23.50 -38.72 -0.47
CA ALA A 803 -23.73 -37.38 -1.00
C ALA A 803 -22.48 -36.70 -1.58
N ILE A 804 -22.54 -36.25 -2.84
CA ILE A 804 -21.40 -35.68 -3.58
C ILE A 804 -21.81 -34.35 -4.20
N GLY A 805 -21.06 -33.28 -3.94
CA GLY A 805 -21.41 -31.92 -4.38
C GLY A 805 -20.24 -31.15 -4.99
N GLY A 806 -20.51 -30.26 -5.94
CA GLY A 806 -19.46 -29.38 -6.48
C GLY A 806 -19.04 -28.30 -5.48
N LEU A 807 -19.95 -27.82 -4.63
CA LEU A 807 -19.62 -26.96 -3.49
C LEU A 807 -19.64 -27.75 -2.17
N VAL A 808 -20.77 -28.37 -1.84
CA VAL A 808 -20.99 -29.04 -0.55
C VAL A 808 -21.45 -30.48 -0.76
N GLY A 809 -20.74 -31.47 -0.21
CA GLY A 809 -21.14 -32.87 -0.31
C GLY A 809 -22.42 -33.16 0.45
N MET A 810 -22.32 -33.19 1.78
CA MET A 810 -23.44 -33.46 2.69
C MET A 810 -23.72 -32.24 3.58
N MET A 811 -24.97 -31.81 3.72
CA MET A 811 -25.36 -30.76 4.67
C MET A 811 -26.45 -31.23 5.63
N ARG A 812 -26.06 -31.46 6.90
CA ARG A 812 -26.95 -31.86 7.98
C ARG A 812 -27.07 -30.76 9.03
N ILE A 813 -28.21 -30.08 9.03
CA ILE A 813 -28.49 -28.92 9.88
C ILE A 813 -29.57 -29.20 10.94
N ASP A 814 -29.58 -28.40 12.00
CA ASP A 814 -30.60 -28.48 13.06
C ASP A 814 -31.89 -27.74 12.69
N SER A 815 -31.76 -26.41 12.54
CA SER A 815 -32.89 -25.50 12.38
C SER A 815 -32.67 -24.44 11.30
N GLN A 816 -31.44 -23.95 11.09
CA GLN A 816 -31.13 -22.94 10.09
C GLN A 816 -29.88 -23.30 9.29
N GLY A 817 -29.90 -23.06 7.98
CA GLY A 817 -28.70 -23.06 7.15
C GLY A 817 -28.92 -22.41 5.79
N ALA A 818 -27.87 -21.84 5.21
CA ALA A 818 -27.95 -21.17 3.92
C ALA A 818 -26.73 -21.42 3.04
N ILE A 819 -26.96 -21.42 1.73
CA ILE A 819 -25.94 -21.30 0.69
C ILE A 819 -26.33 -20.10 -0.18
N THR A 820 -25.59 -19.01 -0.08
CA THR A 820 -25.95 -17.70 -0.66
C THR A 820 -24.82 -17.14 -1.50
N ASP A 821 -25.12 -16.56 -2.68
CA ASP A 821 -24.14 -15.96 -3.60
C ASP A 821 -22.93 -16.86 -3.90
N SER A 822 -23.16 -18.18 -3.96
CA SER A 822 -22.09 -19.20 -3.93
C SER A 822 -22.19 -20.14 -5.13
N TYR A 823 -21.06 -20.65 -5.63
CA TYR A 823 -21.07 -21.37 -6.91
C TYR A 823 -20.03 -22.48 -7.09
N ALA A 824 -20.31 -23.40 -8.01
CA ALA A 824 -19.42 -24.50 -8.37
C ALA A 824 -19.26 -24.64 -9.89
N THR A 825 -18.04 -24.87 -10.37
CA THR A 825 -17.75 -24.97 -11.81
C THR A 825 -17.04 -26.26 -12.24
N GLY A 826 -16.39 -26.97 -11.32
CA GLY A 826 -15.75 -28.26 -11.59
C GLY A 826 -16.76 -29.38 -11.89
N ASN A 827 -16.34 -30.38 -12.66
CA ASN A 827 -17.18 -31.52 -13.01
C ASN A 827 -17.24 -32.54 -11.87
N ILE A 828 -18.33 -33.30 -11.79
CA ILE A 828 -18.53 -34.33 -10.78
C ILE A 828 -18.62 -35.71 -11.45
N TYR A 829 -17.73 -36.62 -11.06
CA TYR A 829 -17.68 -37.99 -11.53
C TYR A 829 -17.85 -38.96 -10.35
N ALA A 830 -19.07 -39.46 -10.15
CA ALA A 830 -19.43 -40.34 -9.03
C ALA A 830 -20.43 -41.46 -9.43
N PRO A 831 -20.10 -42.34 -10.40
CA PRO A 831 -21.04 -43.29 -11.04
C PRO A 831 -21.66 -44.36 -10.13
N HIS A 832 -21.27 -44.42 -8.85
CA HIS A 832 -21.78 -45.36 -7.84
C HIS A 832 -22.37 -44.65 -6.60
N SER A 833 -22.64 -43.35 -6.69
CA SER A 833 -23.17 -42.52 -5.59
C SER A 833 -24.61 -42.05 -5.85
N HIS A 834 -25.44 -42.03 -4.82
CA HIS A 834 -26.87 -41.72 -4.98
C HIS A 834 -27.15 -40.22 -5.06
N SER A 835 -26.90 -39.45 -4.00
CA SER A 835 -27.24 -38.02 -3.96
C SER A 835 -26.11 -37.17 -4.56
N VAL A 836 -26.19 -36.81 -5.83
CA VAL A 836 -25.09 -36.12 -6.55
C VAL A 836 -25.59 -34.79 -7.12
N GLY A 837 -24.97 -33.67 -6.75
CA GLY A 837 -25.48 -32.33 -7.09
C GLY A 837 -24.39 -31.34 -7.52
N GLY A 838 -24.60 -30.57 -8.59
CA GLY A 838 -23.60 -29.61 -9.08
C GLY A 838 -23.15 -28.59 -8.02
N LEU A 839 -24.03 -28.15 -7.12
CA LEU A 839 -23.71 -27.30 -5.97
C LEU A 839 -23.73 -28.11 -4.66
N LEU A 840 -24.83 -28.80 -4.37
CA LEU A 840 -25.06 -29.51 -3.10
C LEU A 840 -25.45 -30.97 -3.37
N GLY A 841 -24.68 -31.93 -2.85
CA GLY A 841 -24.98 -33.35 -3.04
C GLY A 841 -26.26 -33.79 -2.33
N GLY A 842 -26.29 -33.64 -1.00
CA GLY A 842 -27.38 -34.11 -0.16
C GLY A 842 -27.63 -33.21 1.05
N ALA A 843 -28.89 -32.88 1.33
CA ALA A 843 -29.31 -32.25 2.58
C ALA A 843 -30.22 -33.15 3.41
N GLN A 844 -29.92 -33.28 4.70
CA GLN A 844 -30.73 -34.05 5.65
C GLN A 844 -31.02 -33.23 6.90
N ILE A 845 -32.27 -33.27 7.37
CA ILE A 845 -32.71 -32.57 8.58
C ILE A 845 -32.91 -33.59 9.71
N SER A 846 -32.55 -33.21 10.94
CA SER A 846 -32.86 -34.02 12.13
C SER A 846 -34.36 -33.99 12.43
N LEU A 847 -34.94 -35.14 12.79
CA LEU A 847 -36.39 -35.31 12.95
C LEU A 847 -36.97 -34.36 14.02
N GLY A 848 -37.74 -33.34 13.60
CA GLY A 848 -38.63 -32.56 14.49
C GLY A 848 -38.61 -31.02 14.37
N GLY A 849 -37.66 -30.42 13.64
CA GLY A 849 -37.56 -28.96 13.50
C GLY A 849 -38.36 -28.35 12.34
N GLU A 850 -38.77 -27.08 12.48
CA GLU A 850 -39.22 -26.26 11.34
C GLU A 850 -38.03 -25.94 10.41
N GLN A 851 -38.28 -25.85 9.10
CA GLN A 851 -37.26 -26.13 8.08
C GLN A 851 -36.77 -24.89 7.32
N ASN A 852 -35.56 -24.42 7.63
CA ASN A 852 -34.93 -23.30 6.93
C ASN A 852 -33.56 -23.68 6.33
N LEU A 853 -33.54 -24.55 5.32
CA LEU A 853 -32.45 -24.54 4.32
C LEU A 853 -32.85 -23.60 3.18
N VAL A 854 -32.08 -22.55 2.95
CA VAL A 854 -32.24 -21.64 1.81
C VAL A 854 -31.00 -21.69 0.91
N ILE A 855 -31.21 -21.93 -0.38
CA ILE A 855 -30.17 -21.76 -1.41
C ILE A 855 -30.60 -20.54 -2.25
N SER A 856 -29.77 -19.51 -2.32
CA SER A 856 -30.14 -18.21 -2.92
C SER A 856 -29.00 -17.65 -3.77
N GLY A 857 -29.29 -17.05 -4.93
CA GLY A 857 -28.26 -16.38 -5.75
C GLY A 857 -27.10 -17.30 -6.19
N SER A 858 -27.31 -18.62 -6.21
CA SER A 858 -26.25 -19.63 -6.23
C SER A 858 -26.33 -20.52 -7.47
N TYR A 859 -25.20 -21.01 -7.98
CA TYR A 859 -25.20 -21.69 -9.29
C TYR A 859 -24.15 -22.79 -9.48
N ALA A 860 -24.42 -23.68 -10.44
CA ALA A 860 -23.49 -24.74 -10.84
C ALA A 860 -23.34 -24.83 -12.36
N THR A 861 -22.12 -25.03 -12.87
CA THR A 861 -21.86 -25.11 -14.32
C THR A 861 -21.14 -26.37 -14.78
N GLY A 862 -20.47 -27.09 -13.89
CA GLY A 862 -19.82 -28.36 -14.21
C GLY A 862 -20.81 -29.48 -14.53
N ASN A 863 -20.39 -30.46 -15.32
CA ASN A 863 -21.21 -31.64 -15.63
C ASN A 863 -21.27 -32.58 -14.42
N VAL A 864 -22.42 -33.23 -14.23
CA VAL A 864 -22.73 -34.05 -13.05
C VAL A 864 -23.04 -35.48 -13.48
N GLN A 865 -22.24 -36.44 -13.04
CA GLN A 865 -22.47 -37.87 -13.22
C GLN A 865 -22.58 -38.60 -11.89
N GLY A 866 -23.74 -39.23 -11.65
CA GLY A 866 -24.02 -40.03 -10.46
C GLY A 866 -24.67 -41.38 -10.78
N PHE A 867 -25.25 -42.02 -9.77
CA PHE A 867 -26.08 -43.23 -9.90
C PHE A 867 -27.56 -42.92 -9.71
N GLY A 868 -27.93 -42.28 -8.59
CA GLY A 868 -29.30 -42.16 -8.08
C GLY A 868 -29.97 -40.79 -8.28
N ASP A 869 -30.25 -40.10 -7.17
CA ASP A 869 -30.75 -38.72 -7.11
C ASP A 869 -29.69 -37.72 -7.65
N VAL A 870 -29.63 -37.52 -8.97
CA VAL A 870 -28.62 -36.67 -9.62
C VAL A 870 -29.21 -35.33 -10.05
N GLY A 871 -28.74 -34.22 -9.49
CA GLY A 871 -29.21 -32.87 -9.81
C GLY A 871 -28.15 -31.96 -10.42
N GLY A 872 -28.53 -31.12 -11.39
CA GLY A 872 -27.65 -30.08 -11.93
C GLY A 872 -27.20 -29.04 -10.89
N LEU A 873 -28.06 -28.73 -9.90
CA LEU A 873 -27.72 -27.88 -8.73
C LEU A 873 -27.72 -28.69 -7.43
N VAL A 874 -28.76 -29.48 -7.17
CA VAL A 874 -28.90 -30.23 -5.90
C VAL A 874 -29.27 -31.68 -6.15
N GLY A 875 -28.51 -32.64 -5.61
CA GLY A 875 -28.84 -34.06 -5.71
C GLY A 875 -30.15 -34.39 -4.99
N SER A 876 -30.13 -34.43 -3.65
CA SER A 876 -31.34 -34.69 -2.85
C SER A 876 -31.44 -33.82 -1.58
N GLY A 877 -32.65 -33.57 -1.09
CA GLY A 877 -32.85 -32.99 0.25
C GLY A 877 -34.15 -32.22 0.42
N THR A 878 -34.27 -31.43 1.48
CA THR A 878 -35.45 -30.59 1.75
C THR A 878 -35.06 -29.16 2.10
N GLY A 879 -35.67 -28.19 1.43
CA GLY A 879 -35.38 -26.76 1.59
C GLY A 879 -36.08 -25.92 0.52
N THR A 880 -35.62 -24.67 0.40
CA THR A 880 -36.07 -23.68 -0.59
C THR A 880 -34.89 -23.28 -1.49
N ILE A 881 -35.12 -23.20 -2.79
CA ILE A 881 -34.17 -22.66 -3.78
C ILE A 881 -34.76 -21.38 -4.39
N ILE A 882 -33.96 -20.31 -4.47
CA ILE A 882 -34.35 -18.97 -4.92
C ILE A 882 -33.25 -18.42 -5.83
N ASP A 883 -33.60 -17.74 -6.93
CA ASP A 883 -32.67 -16.98 -7.79
C ASP A 883 -31.38 -17.77 -8.15
N SER A 884 -31.52 -19.05 -8.48
CA SER A 884 -30.41 -20.00 -8.60
C SER A 884 -30.46 -20.80 -9.90
N TYR A 885 -29.32 -21.28 -10.42
CA TYR A 885 -29.32 -21.96 -11.72
C TYR A 885 -28.26 -23.03 -11.95
N ALA A 886 -28.53 -23.95 -12.87
CA ALA A 886 -27.58 -24.98 -13.32
C ALA A 886 -27.45 -25.05 -14.85
N THR A 887 -26.23 -25.18 -15.37
CA THR A 887 -25.99 -25.23 -16.85
C THR A 887 -25.39 -26.54 -17.37
N GLY A 888 -24.69 -27.30 -16.52
CA GLY A 888 -24.07 -28.58 -16.89
C GLY A 888 -25.09 -29.70 -17.19
N THR A 889 -24.61 -30.80 -17.78
CA THR A 889 -25.43 -32.02 -17.97
C THR A 889 -25.57 -32.77 -16.63
N ALA A 890 -26.77 -33.20 -16.27
CA ALA A 890 -27.01 -34.16 -15.19
C ALA A 890 -27.23 -35.57 -15.78
N SER A 891 -26.53 -36.58 -15.25
CA SER A 891 -26.58 -37.95 -15.76
C SER A 891 -26.53 -39.00 -14.64
N GLY A 892 -27.38 -40.02 -14.73
CA GLY A 892 -27.53 -41.09 -13.73
C GLY A 892 -28.01 -42.40 -14.32
N SER A 893 -28.28 -43.39 -13.47
CA SER A 893 -28.73 -44.73 -13.89
C SER A 893 -30.16 -44.71 -14.44
N ALA A 894 -30.44 -45.61 -15.38
CA ALA A 894 -31.77 -45.73 -15.99
C ALA A 894 -32.83 -46.16 -14.96
N GLY A 895 -33.82 -45.29 -14.72
CA GLY A 895 -34.91 -45.50 -13.76
C GLY A 895 -34.78 -44.73 -12.44
N GLU A 896 -33.64 -44.08 -12.20
CA GLU A 896 -33.37 -43.25 -11.04
C GLU A 896 -33.76 -41.78 -11.27
N TRP A 897 -33.76 -40.97 -10.20
CA TRP A 897 -34.20 -39.57 -10.24
C TRP A 897 -33.08 -38.61 -10.67
N VAL A 898 -32.84 -38.54 -11.98
CA VAL A 898 -32.05 -37.45 -12.58
C VAL A 898 -32.91 -36.17 -12.65
N GLY A 899 -32.27 -35.00 -12.46
CA GLY A 899 -32.86 -33.67 -12.36
C GLY A 899 -32.00 -32.55 -12.96
N GLY A 900 -32.50 -31.78 -13.93
CA GLY A 900 -31.75 -30.67 -14.55
C GLY A 900 -31.37 -29.54 -13.56
N LEU A 901 -32.18 -29.36 -12.51
CA LEU A 901 -31.86 -28.49 -11.35
C LEU A 901 -31.76 -29.32 -10.06
N VAL A 902 -32.75 -30.17 -9.77
CA VAL A 902 -32.83 -30.93 -8.52
C VAL A 902 -33.16 -32.39 -8.82
N GLY A 903 -32.39 -33.34 -8.28
CA GLY A 903 -32.67 -34.78 -8.38
C GLY A 903 -33.91 -35.19 -7.58
N GLY A 904 -33.98 -34.80 -6.29
CA GLY A 904 -35.14 -35.13 -5.45
C GLY A 904 -35.39 -34.28 -4.20
N GLY A 905 -36.65 -34.26 -3.76
CA GLY A 905 -37.06 -33.92 -2.39
C GLY A 905 -37.33 -32.45 -2.03
N MET A 906 -36.84 -31.49 -2.82
CA MET A 906 -36.98 -30.06 -2.49
C MET A 906 -38.45 -29.62 -2.41
N ARG A 907 -38.73 -28.65 -1.53
CA ARG A 907 -40.09 -28.21 -1.21
C ARG A 907 -40.52 -27.08 -2.13
N ASN A 908 -39.75 -25.99 -2.10
CA ASN A 908 -40.05 -24.76 -2.83
C ASN A 908 -38.89 -24.45 -3.78
N ILE A 909 -39.19 -24.12 -5.03
CA ILE A 909 -38.21 -23.61 -5.98
C ILE A 909 -38.84 -22.38 -6.64
N ILE A 910 -38.12 -21.26 -6.62
CA ILE A 910 -38.59 -19.93 -6.96
C ILE A 910 -37.56 -19.30 -7.90
N ASN A 911 -38.01 -18.74 -9.03
CA ASN A 911 -37.18 -17.95 -9.95
C ASN A 911 -35.83 -18.63 -10.31
N SER A 912 -35.87 -19.94 -10.62
CA SER A 912 -34.66 -20.76 -10.74
C SER A 912 -34.64 -21.61 -12.02
N TYR A 913 -33.45 -21.77 -12.59
CA TYR A 913 -33.27 -22.06 -14.01
C TYR A 913 -32.33 -23.23 -14.29
N TYR A 914 -32.63 -24.05 -15.30
CA TYR A 914 -31.71 -25.11 -15.77
C TYR A 914 -31.57 -25.13 -17.29
N ASN A 915 -30.44 -25.64 -17.79
CA ASN A 915 -30.23 -25.79 -19.24
C ASN A 915 -31.01 -26.99 -19.79
N ALA A 916 -32.05 -26.70 -20.56
CA ALA A 916 -32.96 -27.67 -21.14
C ALA A 916 -32.38 -28.44 -22.34
N GLU A 917 -31.38 -27.87 -23.03
CA GLU A 917 -30.72 -28.51 -24.17
C GLU A 917 -29.79 -29.64 -23.71
N THR A 918 -29.11 -29.44 -22.58
CA THR A 918 -28.22 -30.43 -21.96
C THR A 918 -28.94 -31.43 -21.05
N ASN A 919 -30.20 -31.16 -20.68
CA ASN A 919 -30.98 -31.96 -19.71
C ASN A 919 -32.37 -32.37 -20.27
N SER A 920 -32.43 -32.75 -21.56
CA SER A 920 -33.69 -32.89 -22.31
C SER A 920 -34.57 -34.11 -21.96
N SER A 921 -34.18 -34.98 -21.02
CA SER A 921 -34.93 -36.20 -20.65
C SER A 921 -34.99 -36.39 -19.14
N HIS A 922 -36.15 -36.19 -18.54
CA HIS A 922 -36.27 -36.12 -17.08
C HIS A 922 -37.39 -37.00 -16.50
N TYR A 923 -37.00 -37.87 -15.57
CA TYR A 923 -37.84 -38.82 -14.82
C TYR A 923 -37.94 -38.47 -13.32
N GLY A 924 -37.39 -37.33 -12.90
CA GLY A 924 -37.55 -36.79 -11.55
C GLY A 924 -39.00 -36.41 -11.27
N GLY A 925 -39.54 -36.88 -10.14
CA GLY A 925 -40.90 -36.52 -9.71
C GLY A 925 -41.00 -35.03 -9.38
N PRO A 926 -42.20 -34.42 -9.49
CA PRO A 926 -42.37 -33.00 -9.23
C PRO A 926 -41.94 -32.63 -7.81
N ALA A 927 -41.25 -31.49 -7.68
CA ALA A 927 -41.01 -30.85 -6.40
C ALA A 927 -42.34 -30.72 -5.64
N ARG A 928 -42.36 -31.05 -4.35
CA ARG A 928 -43.59 -31.02 -3.55
C ARG A 928 -43.90 -29.61 -3.07
N GLY A 929 -44.14 -28.68 -4.01
CA GLY A 929 -44.68 -27.34 -3.72
C GLY A 929 -44.02 -26.12 -4.38
N GLY A 930 -43.64 -26.15 -5.66
CA GLY A 930 -43.17 -24.93 -6.36
C GLY A 930 -43.39 -24.97 -7.86
N ASP A 931 -44.01 -23.93 -8.42
CA ASP A 931 -44.45 -23.85 -9.83
C ASP A 931 -43.46 -23.12 -10.77
N ASP A 932 -42.35 -22.56 -10.25
CA ASP A 932 -41.41 -21.68 -10.99
C ASP A 932 -40.01 -22.30 -11.24
N VAL A 933 -39.97 -23.50 -11.82
CA VAL A 933 -38.72 -24.10 -12.36
C VAL A 933 -38.71 -23.97 -13.88
N GLN A 934 -37.77 -23.20 -14.43
CA GLN A 934 -37.76 -22.89 -15.87
C GLN A 934 -36.55 -23.47 -16.60
N GLY A 935 -36.81 -24.19 -17.70
CA GLY A 935 -35.78 -24.66 -18.62
C GLY A 935 -35.44 -23.58 -19.64
N LEU A 936 -34.18 -23.15 -19.69
CA LEU A 936 -33.67 -22.19 -20.68
C LEU A 936 -32.75 -22.90 -21.70
N THR A 937 -32.68 -22.37 -22.91
CA THR A 937 -31.67 -22.74 -23.91
C THR A 937 -30.29 -22.18 -23.56
N GLY A 938 -29.22 -22.74 -24.11
CA GLY A 938 -27.86 -22.22 -23.94
C GLY A 938 -27.70 -20.77 -24.43
N GLU A 939 -28.51 -20.34 -25.40
CA GLU A 939 -28.54 -18.94 -25.85
C GLU A 939 -29.17 -18.03 -24.79
N GLN A 940 -30.31 -18.43 -24.20
CA GLN A 940 -30.98 -17.67 -23.13
C GLN A 940 -30.13 -17.57 -21.86
N PHE A 941 -29.27 -18.56 -21.58
CA PHE A 941 -28.33 -18.48 -20.45
C PHE A 941 -27.29 -17.36 -20.56
N LYS A 942 -27.02 -16.82 -21.76
CA LYS A 942 -26.18 -15.62 -21.92
C LYS A 942 -26.81 -14.39 -21.26
N ASP A 943 -28.13 -14.37 -21.17
CA ASP A 943 -28.96 -13.31 -20.57
C ASP A 943 -29.44 -13.67 -19.15
N ILE A 944 -28.88 -14.70 -18.49
CA ILE A 944 -29.35 -15.23 -17.19
C ILE A 944 -29.53 -14.17 -16.10
N ARG A 945 -28.72 -13.10 -16.10
CA ARG A 945 -28.85 -11.98 -15.15
C ARG A 945 -30.24 -11.32 -15.22
N TYR A 946 -30.77 -11.13 -16.42
CA TYR A 946 -32.09 -10.51 -16.65
C TYR A 946 -33.26 -11.45 -16.33
N TYR A 947 -33.01 -12.76 -16.34
CA TYR A 947 -33.96 -13.75 -15.84
C TYR A 947 -34.02 -13.70 -14.31
N LEU A 948 -32.87 -13.69 -13.64
CA LEU A 948 -32.77 -13.63 -12.18
C LEU A 948 -33.31 -12.32 -11.58
N ASP A 949 -33.10 -11.17 -12.23
CA ASP A 949 -33.63 -9.87 -11.75
C ASP A 949 -35.08 -9.58 -12.18
N GLY A 950 -35.70 -10.46 -12.98
CA GLY A 950 -37.07 -10.30 -13.49
C GLY A 950 -37.24 -9.25 -14.60
N THR A 951 -36.15 -8.70 -15.16
CA THR A 951 -36.21 -7.66 -16.21
C THR A 951 -36.17 -8.21 -17.64
N ILE A 952 -36.04 -9.52 -17.85
CA ILE A 952 -35.90 -10.12 -19.19
C ILE A 952 -37.00 -9.69 -20.17
N ASP A 953 -38.26 -9.57 -19.74
CA ASP A 953 -39.35 -9.08 -20.58
C ASP A 953 -39.13 -7.63 -21.06
N GLN A 954 -38.50 -6.80 -20.22
CA GLN A 954 -38.12 -5.43 -20.56
C GLN A 954 -36.96 -5.40 -21.57
N VAL A 955 -35.96 -6.27 -21.39
CA VAL A 955 -34.83 -6.41 -22.31
C VAL A 955 -35.28 -6.94 -23.66
N LEU A 956 -36.16 -7.95 -23.68
CA LEU A 956 -36.76 -8.50 -24.90
C LEU A 956 -37.64 -7.45 -25.61
N ALA A 957 -38.44 -6.68 -24.86
CA ALA A 957 -39.23 -5.58 -25.42
C ALA A 957 -38.33 -4.47 -26.02
N ALA A 958 -37.23 -4.11 -25.35
CA ALA A 958 -36.26 -3.15 -25.87
C ALA A 958 -35.58 -3.64 -27.15
N ARG A 959 -35.08 -4.88 -27.18
CA ARG A 959 -34.49 -5.51 -28.37
C ARG A 959 -35.50 -5.61 -29.52
N ALA A 960 -36.76 -5.92 -29.23
CA ALA A 960 -37.83 -5.95 -30.23
C ALA A 960 -38.15 -4.56 -30.80
N ALA A 961 -38.15 -3.52 -29.95
CA ALA A 961 -38.33 -2.13 -30.38
C ALA A 961 -37.16 -1.64 -31.25
N GLU A 962 -35.92 -1.99 -30.88
CA GLU A 962 -34.73 -1.67 -31.67
C GLU A 962 -34.72 -2.40 -33.02
N ALA A 963 -35.07 -3.69 -33.04
CA ALA A 963 -35.22 -4.45 -34.28
C ALA A 963 -36.32 -3.88 -35.20
N ALA A 964 -37.45 -3.45 -34.62
CA ALA A 964 -38.51 -2.77 -35.37
C ALA A 964 -38.07 -1.40 -35.90
N ALA A 965 -37.34 -0.61 -35.11
CA ALA A 965 -36.77 0.67 -35.53
C ALA A 965 -35.75 0.49 -36.66
N ARG A 966 -34.89 -0.52 -36.58
CA ARG A 966 -33.93 -0.87 -37.64
C ARG A 966 -34.64 -1.35 -38.90
N ALA A 967 -35.66 -2.20 -38.80
CA ALA A 967 -36.46 -2.61 -39.94
C ALA A 967 -37.19 -1.43 -40.60
N ALA A 968 -37.69 -0.48 -39.80
CA ALA A 968 -38.28 0.76 -40.30
C ALA A 968 -37.25 1.66 -40.98
N ALA A 969 -36.02 1.76 -40.46
CA ALA A 969 -34.92 2.51 -41.08
C ALA A 969 -34.47 1.87 -42.40
N GLU A 970 -34.35 0.54 -42.46
CA GLU A 970 -34.04 -0.20 -43.70
C GLU A 970 -35.17 -0.07 -44.74
N ALA A 971 -36.45 -0.05 -44.31
CA ALA A 971 -37.59 0.23 -45.18
C ALA A 971 -37.59 1.68 -45.70
N ALA A 972 -37.28 2.66 -44.84
CA ALA A 972 -37.14 4.07 -45.23
C ALA A 972 -35.98 4.29 -46.20
N ALA A 973 -34.85 3.61 -46.00
CA ALA A 973 -33.70 3.64 -46.90
C ALA A 973 -34.04 3.04 -48.27
N ARG A 974 -34.80 1.94 -48.32
CA ARG A 974 -35.31 1.37 -49.59
C ARG A 974 -36.28 2.33 -50.28
N ALA A 975 -37.21 2.94 -49.56
CA ALA A 975 -38.14 3.92 -50.11
C ALA A 975 -37.41 5.17 -50.67
N ALA A 976 -36.36 5.64 -49.98
CA ALA A 976 -35.51 6.73 -50.45
C ALA A 976 -34.71 6.34 -51.72
N ALA A 977 -34.18 5.11 -51.78
CA ALA A 977 -33.49 4.59 -52.96
C ALA A 977 -34.45 4.45 -54.17
N GLU A 978 -35.68 3.98 -53.95
CA GLU A 978 -36.71 3.91 -55.01
C GLU A 978 -37.14 5.31 -55.48
N ALA A 979 -37.26 6.29 -54.58
CA ALA A 979 -37.54 7.68 -54.94
C ALA A 979 -36.40 8.29 -55.78
N ALA A 980 -35.15 8.06 -55.39
CA ALA A 980 -33.98 8.47 -56.16
C ALA A 980 -33.92 7.79 -57.55
N ALA A 981 -34.24 6.49 -57.63
CA ALA A 981 -34.31 5.76 -58.89
C ALA A 981 -35.42 6.29 -59.82
N ARG A 982 -36.59 6.67 -59.29
CA ARG A 982 -37.66 7.33 -60.06
C ARG A 982 -37.23 8.70 -60.58
N ALA A 983 -36.60 9.53 -59.74
CA ALA A 983 -36.08 10.82 -60.17
C ALA A 983 -35.02 10.70 -61.27
N ALA A 984 -34.12 9.71 -61.17
CA ALA A 984 -33.15 9.38 -62.21
C ALA A 984 -33.81 8.90 -63.51
N ALA A 985 -34.87 8.08 -63.42
CA ALA A 985 -35.63 7.61 -64.58
C ALA A 985 -36.39 8.75 -65.29
N GLU A 986 -36.98 9.69 -64.55
CA GLU A 986 -37.63 10.88 -65.12
C GLU A 986 -36.62 11.82 -65.79
N ALA A 987 -35.43 11.99 -65.21
CA ALA A 987 -34.34 12.74 -65.84
C ALA A 987 -33.87 12.08 -67.15
N ALA A 988 -33.70 10.75 -67.16
CA ALA A 988 -33.34 9.98 -68.35
C ALA A 988 -34.44 10.04 -69.43
N ALA A 989 -35.72 10.02 -69.05
CA ALA A 989 -36.84 10.15 -69.98
C ALA A 989 -36.91 11.53 -70.64
N ARG A 990 -36.57 12.61 -69.93
CA ARG A 990 -36.46 13.96 -70.50
C ARG A 990 -35.31 14.05 -71.51
N ALA A 991 -34.13 13.54 -71.15
CA ALA A 991 -32.98 13.49 -72.06
C ALA A 991 -33.26 12.66 -73.34
N ALA A 992 -33.98 11.54 -73.20
CA ALA A 992 -34.38 10.71 -74.34
C ALA A 992 -35.40 11.43 -75.27
N ALA A 993 -36.30 12.24 -74.71
CA ALA A 993 -37.25 13.04 -75.48
C ALA A 993 -36.56 14.16 -76.29
N GLU A 994 -35.57 14.84 -75.69
CA GLU A 994 -34.77 15.85 -76.39
C GLU A 994 -33.91 15.25 -77.51
N ALA A 995 -33.30 14.08 -77.28
CA ALA A 995 -32.55 13.34 -78.30
C ALA A 995 -33.45 12.88 -79.46
N ALA A 996 -34.67 12.41 -79.16
CA ALA A 996 -35.64 12.02 -80.19
C ALA A 996 -36.11 13.22 -81.04
N ALA A 997 -36.25 14.41 -80.46
CA ALA A 997 -36.59 15.63 -81.19
C ALA A 997 -35.45 16.08 -82.14
N GLN A 998 -34.19 15.95 -81.72
CA GLN A 998 -33.04 16.22 -82.59
C GLN A 998 -32.94 15.22 -83.75
N ALA A 999 -33.09 13.92 -83.49
CA ALA A 999 -33.08 12.89 -84.52
C ALA A 999 -34.20 13.08 -85.58
N ALA A 1000 -35.39 13.53 -85.15
CA ALA A 1000 -36.49 13.85 -86.06
C ALA A 1000 -36.18 15.06 -86.98
N ALA A 1001 -35.46 16.07 -86.47
CA ALA A 1001 -35.03 17.22 -87.26
C ALA A 1001 -33.96 16.84 -88.31
N GLU A 1002 -32.99 15.99 -87.95
CA GLU A 1002 -31.98 15.50 -88.90
C GLU A 1002 -32.60 14.59 -89.98
N ALA A 1003 -33.55 13.73 -89.63
CA ALA A 1003 -34.28 12.90 -90.60
C ALA A 1003 -35.06 13.76 -91.62
N ALA A 1004 -35.70 14.86 -91.16
CA ALA A 1004 -36.38 15.80 -92.06
C ALA A 1004 -35.40 16.52 -93.01
N ALA A 1005 -34.22 16.89 -92.53
CA ALA A 1005 -33.18 17.50 -93.36
C ALA A 1005 -32.62 16.54 -94.42
N GLN A 1006 -32.40 15.26 -94.06
CA GLN A 1006 -31.95 14.23 -94.99
C GLN A 1006 -33.00 13.89 -96.06
N ALA A 1007 -34.29 13.86 -95.69
CA ALA A 1007 -35.38 13.68 -96.65
C ALA A 1007 -35.47 14.85 -97.66
N ALA A 1008 -35.29 16.09 -97.21
CA ALA A 1008 -35.23 17.25 -98.09
C ALA A 1008 -34.02 17.20 -99.06
N ALA A 1009 -32.85 16.76 -98.58
CA ALA A 1009 -31.66 16.58 -99.40
C ALA A 1009 -31.83 15.47 -100.47
N GLN A 1010 -32.48 14.35 -100.12
CA GLN A 1010 -32.80 13.29 -101.09
C GLN A 1010 -33.82 13.74 -102.14
N ALA A 1011 -34.84 14.51 -101.76
CA ALA A 1011 -35.78 15.10 -102.72
C ALA A 1011 -35.10 16.06 -103.70
N ALA A 1012 -34.17 16.90 -103.23
CA ALA A 1012 -33.37 17.78 -104.07
C ALA A 1012 -32.45 16.99 -105.03
N ALA A 1013 -31.83 15.91 -104.55
CA ALA A 1013 -31.00 15.02 -105.39
C ALA A 1013 -31.81 14.29 -106.47
N GLN A 1014 -33.03 13.84 -106.16
CA GLN A 1014 -33.93 13.24 -107.15
C GLN A 1014 -34.40 14.25 -108.20
N ALA A 1015 -34.72 15.49 -107.81
CA ALA A 1015 -35.06 16.56 -108.75
C ALA A 1015 -33.88 16.90 -109.67
N ALA A 1016 -32.66 16.97 -109.15
CA ALA A 1016 -31.45 17.18 -109.94
C ALA A 1016 -31.18 16.01 -110.91
N ALA A 1017 -31.40 14.77 -110.49
CA ALA A 1017 -31.26 13.58 -111.34
C ALA A 1017 -32.31 13.55 -112.46
N GLN A 1018 -33.56 13.97 -112.19
CA GLN A 1018 -34.60 14.10 -113.21
C GLN A 1018 -34.29 15.23 -114.21
N ALA A 1019 -33.78 16.37 -113.75
CA ALA A 1019 -33.34 17.46 -114.62
C ALA A 1019 -32.17 17.02 -115.52
N ALA A 1020 -31.19 16.28 -114.98
CA ALA A 1020 -30.09 15.72 -115.74
C ALA A 1020 -30.56 14.66 -116.77
N ALA A 1021 -31.54 13.83 -116.41
CA ALA A 1021 -32.14 12.85 -117.33
C ALA A 1021 -32.94 13.53 -118.45
N GLN A 1022 -33.65 14.63 -118.17
CA GLN A 1022 -34.34 15.44 -119.19
C GLN A 1022 -33.34 16.15 -120.11
N ALA A 1023 -32.27 16.74 -119.58
CA ALA A 1023 -31.20 17.34 -120.39
C ALA A 1023 -30.49 16.29 -121.28
N ALA A 1024 -30.24 15.09 -120.76
CA ALA A 1024 -29.68 13.98 -121.54
C ALA A 1024 -30.66 13.48 -122.62
N ALA A 1025 -31.96 13.40 -122.33
CA ALA A 1025 -32.98 13.04 -123.31
C ALA A 1025 -33.14 14.11 -124.40
N GLN A 1026 -33.00 15.39 -124.05
CA GLN A 1026 -33.06 16.51 -125.00
C GLN A 1026 -31.81 16.56 -125.88
N ALA A 1027 -30.62 16.36 -125.32
CA ALA A 1027 -29.38 16.20 -126.08
C ALA A 1027 -29.40 14.95 -126.98
N ALA A 1028 -30.01 13.84 -126.53
CA ALA A 1028 -30.22 12.66 -127.36
C ALA A 1028 -31.23 12.91 -128.49
N ALA A 1029 -32.29 13.68 -128.26
CA ALA A 1029 -33.26 14.08 -129.28
C ALA A 1029 -32.65 15.03 -130.32
N GLU A 1030 -31.80 15.99 -129.91
CA GLU A 1030 -31.07 16.87 -130.82
C GLU A 1030 -30.00 16.10 -131.62
N ALA A 1031 -29.28 15.16 -130.99
CA ALA A 1031 -28.36 14.27 -131.69
C ALA A 1031 -29.09 13.35 -132.70
N GLN A 1032 -30.29 12.85 -132.36
CA GLN A 1032 -31.13 12.08 -133.27
C GLN A 1032 -31.72 12.94 -134.39
N ALA A 1033 -32.05 14.21 -134.15
CA ALA A 1033 -32.51 15.14 -135.18
C ALA A 1033 -31.37 15.52 -136.16
N LEU A 1034 -30.14 15.69 -135.66
CA LEU A 1034 -28.96 15.95 -136.49
C LEU A 1034 -28.60 14.70 -137.32
N ALA A 1035 -28.64 13.51 -136.71
CA ALA A 1035 -28.45 12.24 -137.40
C ALA A 1035 -29.56 11.97 -138.44
N ALA A 1036 -30.82 12.36 -138.19
CA ALA A 1036 -31.92 12.25 -139.15
C ALA A 1036 -31.80 13.21 -140.36
N LEU A 1037 -31.01 14.28 -140.23
CA LEU A 1037 -30.67 15.19 -141.34
C LEU A 1037 -29.56 14.61 -142.24
N GLN A 1038 -28.62 13.85 -141.67
CA GLN A 1038 -27.56 13.16 -142.43
C GLN A 1038 -27.98 11.79 -142.97
N ALA A 1039 -28.89 11.07 -142.28
CA ALA A 1039 -29.47 9.81 -142.76
C ALA A 1039 -30.54 9.96 -143.86
N ARG A 1040 -30.79 11.19 -144.34
CA ARG A 1040 -31.65 11.47 -145.51
C ARG A 1040 -30.83 11.68 -146.80
N ALA A 1041 -29.50 11.63 -146.72
CA ALA A 1041 -28.59 11.75 -147.87
C ALA A 1041 -28.15 10.38 -148.43
N ASP A 1042 -27.83 9.40 -147.57
CA ASP A 1042 -27.27 8.09 -147.97
C ASP A 1042 -27.88 6.92 -147.19
N THR A 1043 -28.66 6.00 -147.76
CA THR A 1043 -29.63 6.10 -148.86
C THR A 1043 -30.86 5.27 -148.42
N GLY A 1044 -31.98 5.34 -149.14
CA GLY A 1044 -33.15 4.53 -148.80
C GLY A 1044 -32.86 3.01 -148.78
N THR A 1045 -33.58 2.30 -147.91
CA THR A 1045 -33.68 0.83 -147.76
C THR A 1045 -32.69 0.10 -146.83
N ARG A 1046 -33.30 -0.52 -145.79
CA ARG A 1046 -33.11 -1.92 -145.36
C ARG A 1046 -31.79 -2.32 -144.64
N SER A 1047 -31.75 -3.38 -143.83
CA SER A 1047 -32.80 -4.14 -143.13
C SER A 1047 -32.17 -5.25 -142.27
N ALA A 1048 -32.68 -5.42 -141.05
CA ALA A 1048 -32.82 -6.69 -140.29
C ALA A 1048 -31.61 -7.57 -139.89
N ALA A 1049 -31.79 -8.17 -138.71
CA ALA A 1049 -31.36 -9.52 -138.30
C ALA A 1049 -29.91 -9.78 -137.83
N GLY A 1050 -29.63 -9.37 -136.59
CA GLY A 1050 -29.40 -10.34 -135.49
C GLY A 1050 -28.06 -11.11 -135.41
N THR A 1051 -27.10 -10.52 -134.71
CA THR A 1051 -25.87 -11.15 -134.15
C THR A 1051 -26.20 -12.20 -133.07
N VAL A 1052 -25.57 -13.39 -132.94
CA VAL A 1052 -24.14 -13.72 -132.67
C VAL A 1052 -23.67 -13.06 -131.34
N ALA A 1053 -23.55 -13.72 -130.17
CA ALA A 1053 -22.83 -14.93 -129.73
C ALA A 1053 -21.35 -14.69 -129.33
N ASP A 1054 -20.91 -15.35 -128.23
CA ASP A 1054 -19.56 -15.28 -127.57
C ASP A 1054 -19.20 -13.93 -126.92
N THR A 1055 -18.51 -13.76 -125.77
CA THR A 1055 -17.88 -14.58 -124.69
C THR A 1055 -18.04 -13.79 -123.36
N GLN A 1056 -17.77 -14.24 -122.11
CA GLN A 1056 -17.64 -15.55 -121.44
C GLN A 1056 -17.84 -15.32 -119.91
N ARG A 1057 -18.44 -16.26 -119.18
CA ARG A 1057 -18.19 -16.56 -117.75
C ARG A 1057 -18.90 -17.86 -117.34
N THR A 1058 -18.21 -18.71 -116.58
CA THR A 1058 -18.62 -20.08 -116.24
C THR A 1058 -19.42 -20.19 -114.93
N SER A 1059 -20.28 -21.21 -114.86
CA SER A 1059 -21.12 -21.62 -113.71
C SER A 1059 -20.90 -23.14 -113.45
N PRO A 1060 -21.63 -23.86 -112.57
CA PRO A 1060 -22.26 -23.56 -111.26
C PRO A 1060 -21.69 -24.57 -110.19
N PRO A 1061 -22.38 -25.10 -109.13
CA PRO A 1061 -23.64 -24.74 -108.46
C PRO A 1061 -23.59 -24.68 -106.90
N ALA A 1062 -24.75 -24.37 -106.29
CA ALA A 1062 -25.11 -24.72 -104.90
C ALA A 1062 -25.37 -26.26 -104.78
N PRO A 1063 -25.46 -26.93 -103.59
CA PRO A 1063 -26.19 -26.46 -102.40
C PRO A 1063 -25.68 -26.89 -100.98
N ASN A 1064 -26.48 -26.49 -99.99
CA ASN A 1064 -26.66 -27.01 -98.62
C ASN A 1064 -25.71 -26.60 -97.47
N ALA A 1065 -26.38 -26.26 -96.36
CA ALA A 1065 -25.86 -25.96 -95.02
C ALA A 1065 -25.46 -27.24 -94.25
N GLY A 1066 -24.76 -27.19 -93.12
CA GLY A 1066 -24.18 -26.05 -92.40
C GLY A 1066 -23.72 -26.52 -91.02
N ALA A 1067 -22.42 -26.42 -90.74
CA ALA A 1067 -21.75 -27.08 -89.61
C ALA A 1067 -20.96 -26.06 -88.74
N PRO A 1068 -20.49 -26.44 -87.52
CA PRO A 1068 -20.33 -25.46 -86.42
C PRO A 1068 -18.88 -25.22 -85.93
N ARG A 1069 -18.80 -24.39 -84.86
CA ARG A 1069 -17.89 -24.44 -83.69
C ARG A 1069 -16.51 -23.74 -83.69
N ALA A 1070 -16.25 -23.14 -82.50
CA ALA A 1070 -14.98 -23.11 -81.74
C ALA A 1070 -13.82 -22.19 -82.23
N SER A 1071 -12.95 -21.62 -81.38
CA SER A 1071 -12.90 -21.45 -79.90
C SER A 1071 -11.67 -20.63 -79.42
N SER A 1072 -11.84 -19.75 -78.41
CA SER A 1072 -10.84 -19.38 -77.36
C SER A 1072 -9.47 -18.78 -77.86
N PRO A 1073 -8.39 -18.52 -77.05
CA PRO A 1073 -8.18 -18.63 -75.58
C PRO A 1073 -7.33 -17.52 -74.85
N SER A 1074 -7.33 -17.56 -73.50
CA SER A 1074 -6.19 -17.47 -72.53
C SER A 1074 -5.07 -16.37 -72.54
N ALA A 1075 -5.12 -15.50 -71.50
CA ALA A 1075 -4.08 -15.15 -70.48
C ALA A 1075 -2.81 -14.26 -70.72
N ALA A 1076 -2.56 -13.44 -69.67
CA ALA A 1076 -1.28 -13.04 -69.00
C ALA A 1076 -0.63 -11.62 -69.16
N LEU A 1077 -0.45 -10.98 -67.97
CA LEU A 1077 0.64 -10.13 -67.43
C LEU A 1077 0.88 -8.63 -67.78
N ASP A 1078 0.95 -7.84 -66.69
CA ASP A 1078 1.78 -6.65 -66.33
C ASP A 1078 1.86 -5.33 -67.14
N GLY A 1079 1.89 -4.20 -66.39
CA GLY A 1079 2.73 -3.03 -66.75
C GLY A 1079 2.20 -1.59 -66.52
N ASN A 1080 2.28 -1.07 -65.27
CA ASN A 1080 2.53 0.33 -64.84
C ASN A 1080 1.95 1.58 -65.56
N ILE A 1081 1.48 2.57 -64.76
CA ILE A 1081 2.01 3.96 -64.63
C ILE A 1081 1.35 4.66 -63.41
N ALA A 1082 1.99 5.68 -62.81
CA ALA A 1082 1.72 6.22 -61.47
C ALA A 1082 1.46 7.75 -61.43
N PHE A 1083 1.47 8.33 -60.20
CA PHE A 1083 1.29 9.75 -59.79
C PHE A 1083 -0.18 10.21 -59.59
N ALA A 1084 -0.54 11.02 -58.58
CA ALA A 1084 0.20 11.60 -57.45
C ALA A 1084 -0.74 12.07 -56.30
N ASP A 1085 -0.10 12.59 -55.25
CA ASP A 1085 -0.59 13.49 -54.20
C ASP A 1085 -1.33 12.95 -52.97
N ALA A 1086 -0.77 13.33 -51.82
CA ALA A 1086 -1.37 13.21 -50.51
C ALA A 1086 -2.36 14.34 -50.24
N ARG A 1087 -3.36 14.06 -49.40
CA ARG A 1087 -3.90 15.07 -48.49
C ARG A 1087 -4.53 14.38 -47.29
N GLU A 1088 -4.07 14.79 -46.11
CA GLU A 1088 -4.69 14.42 -44.84
C GLU A 1088 -6.13 14.92 -44.82
N PHE A 1089 -7.06 14.07 -44.38
CA PHE A 1089 -8.32 14.55 -43.84
C PHE A 1089 -8.20 14.55 -42.31
N SER A 1090 -7.76 15.69 -41.76
CA SER A 1090 -8.11 16.02 -40.39
C SER A 1090 -9.62 16.30 -40.37
N ALA A 1091 -10.34 15.55 -39.53
CA ALA A 1091 -11.72 15.87 -39.18
C ALA A 1091 -11.70 16.30 -37.71
N ASP A 1092 -11.78 17.61 -37.46
CA ASP A 1092 -12.03 18.16 -36.14
C ASP A 1092 -13.47 17.83 -35.73
N ILE A 1093 -13.64 16.62 -35.18
CA ILE A 1093 -14.90 16.19 -34.56
C ILE A 1093 -14.98 16.88 -33.20
N GLN A 1094 -15.49 18.11 -33.19
CA GLN A 1094 -15.68 18.87 -31.95
C GLN A 1094 -16.84 18.33 -31.10
N SER A 1095 -17.76 17.55 -31.69
CA SER A 1095 -18.77 16.84 -30.91
C SER A 1095 -19.26 15.53 -31.53
N ILE A 1096 -19.68 14.61 -30.65
CA ILE A 1096 -20.35 13.34 -31.00
C ILE A 1096 -21.69 13.30 -30.27
N GLU A 1097 -22.76 12.90 -30.97
CA GLU A 1097 -24.09 12.72 -30.38
C GLU A 1097 -24.37 11.23 -30.17
N VAL A 1098 -24.70 10.83 -28.93
CA VAL A 1098 -25.15 9.47 -28.60
C VAL A 1098 -26.41 9.58 -27.75
N GLY A 1099 -27.49 8.91 -28.17
CA GLY A 1099 -28.75 8.89 -27.41
C GLY A 1099 -29.46 10.25 -27.27
N GLY A 1100 -29.20 11.21 -28.18
CA GLY A 1100 -29.79 12.55 -28.12
C GLY A 1100 -29.03 13.55 -27.24
N VAL A 1101 -27.83 13.19 -26.78
CA VAL A 1101 -26.93 14.08 -26.00
C VAL A 1101 -25.66 14.35 -26.79
N VAL A 1102 -25.36 15.64 -26.99
CA VAL A 1102 -24.17 16.11 -27.73
C VAL A 1102 -23.00 16.27 -26.77
N TYR A 1103 -21.99 15.41 -26.91
CA TYR A 1103 -20.74 15.47 -26.17
C TYR A 1103 -19.74 16.34 -26.93
N GLN A 1104 -19.40 17.52 -26.39
CA GLN A 1104 -18.30 18.35 -26.91
C GLN A 1104 -16.95 17.80 -26.42
N LEU A 1105 -15.94 17.75 -27.30
CA LEU A 1105 -14.61 17.27 -26.98
C LEU A 1105 -13.64 18.45 -26.73
N ASP A 1106 -13.73 19.05 -25.54
CA ASP A 1106 -12.80 20.08 -25.09
C ASP A 1106 -11.45 19.48 -24.65
N GLY A 1107 -10.36 20.05 -25.15
CA GLY A 1107 -9.00 19.61 -24.86
C GLY A 1107 -8.34 20.33 -23.67
N ASN A 1108 -7.46 19.61 -22.97
CA ASN A 1108 -6.59 20.06 -21.87
C ASN A 1108 -7.25 20.53 -20.55
N GLY A 1109 -7.33 19.59 -19.59
CA GLY A 1109 -6.44 19.59 -18.43
C GLY A 1109 -6.73 20.50 -17.21
N GLY A 1110 -6.80 19.87 -16.03
CA GLY A 1110 -6.40 20.49 -14.76
C GLY A 1110 -7.51 20.81 -13.75
N GLU A 1111 -7.42 20.15 -12.59
CA GLU A 1111 -7.79 20.61 -11.24
C GLU A 1111 -9.26 20.98 -10.86
N ASP A 1112 -9.80 20.09 -10.01
CA ASP A 1112 -10.40 20.34 -8.68
C ASP A 1112 -11.87 20.82 -8.49
N ASP A 1113 -12.34 20.52 -7.27
CA ASP A 1113 -13.51 20.92 -6.48
C ASP A 1113 -14.92 20.31 -6.71
N ARG A 1114 -15.16 19.25 -5.91
CA ARG A 1114 -16.26 19.10 -4.91
C ARG A 1114 -17.58 19.87 -5.11
N LEU A 1115 -18.72 19.18 -4.96
CA LEU A 1115 -20.03 19.71 -4.45
C LEU A 1115 -21.00 18.49 -4.20
N PRO A 1116 -22.15 18.63 -3.51
CA PRO A 1116 -22.27 18.67 -2.04
C PRO A 1116 -23.26 17.63 -1.44
N ALA A 1117 -23.34 17.56 -0.11
CA ALA A 1117 -24.35 16.77 0.60
C ALA A 1117 -25.66 17.55 0.87
N GLN A 1118 -26.82 16.87 0.79
CA GLN A 1118 -28.05 17.26 1.49
C GLN A 1118 -28.83 16.05 2.04
N ARG A 1119 -29.38 16.21 3.26
CA ARG A 1119 -30.32 15.27 3.91
C ARG A 1119 -31.77 15.69 3.61
N PRO A 1120 -32.74 14.77 3.75
CA PRO A 1120 -33.56 14.69 4.99
C PRO A 1120 -33.82 13.21 5.41
N GLY A 1121 -34.41 12.85 6.55
CA GLY A 1121 -34.91 13.62 7.70
C GLY A 1121 -35.96 12.83 8.52
N GLN A 1122 -35.61 12.40 9.75
CA GLN A 1122 -36.47 12.05 10.90
C GLN A 1122 -37.59 10.96 10.80
N SER A 1123 -37.28 9.80 11.39
CA SER A 1123 -37.96 9.13 12.53
C SER A 1123 -39.50 9.14 12.69
N ALA A 1124 -40.06 7.94 12.88
CA ALA A 1124 -41.21 7.70 13.78
C ALA A 1124 -41.17 6.26 14.37
N GLN A 1125 -41.12 6.18 15.71
CA GLN A 1125 -41.29 5.02 16.63
C GLN A 1125 -40.48 3.74 16.39
#